data_AF-A0A928F1P4-F1
#
_entry.id   AF-A0A928F1P4-F1
#
_cell.length_a   1.000
_cell.length_b   1.000
_cell.length_c   1.000
_cell.angle_alpha   90.00
_cell.angle_beta   90.00
_cell.angle_gamma   90.00
#
_symmetry.space_group_name_H-M   'P 1'
#
loop_
_entity.id
_entity.type
_entity.pdbx_description
1 polymer ?
#
loop_
_entity_poly.entity_id
_entity_poly.type
_entity_poly.pdbx_seq_one_letter_code
_entity_poly.pdbx_strand_id
1 'polypeptide(L)'
;MKTKRLLALLMCAFLIICAIPFSASAADPEVLSIDGERTAFLGTFGKVNYNGKSYASYKTFADALLALGTEGGRIVLSGNVTVGVFNDIVGRAPITIVGIGANPRGNCVNFAGNPEINLGGDIVLGNLVIRTDAEAVILTNGYSLTTLAGFDTYCVEKYVADGDNIIEYIDKPSIAVGKADITSVLGVTNGKYAKIVAGAVNGHVVNGSSKVVIDGCDVENAIAGNFATGTVNGDVTLQISDGNVDKLMAGPESGVVNGNVMTIVDGGNIGEFVIGAGESATVNGNLVVSINSASYNNAVAGTGKITGKKVIVTGADVSVDNVSSFADYIIKIDGGNCIPVFDKTEVKGFSFTDDFGVPLTSIVLNGQNTNSDNGVFALPAGVSEIKITSSVSLNLNKNANYVNGYEDGTFRPQNNITRAEAITLLSRLIVDDSVIKGKIGANYDDVEAGAWYESYIGFFQNLGFLDNISRDYGLKIAPTENITRGEFTQLIYEISTATQDSPSVKLKSFTDVSSNHKYLTAINAAVSTGIVTGYDDGTFKPENSITRAEVVTMVNRFIGRIPNGVAGTNSFSDISGHWASSQILAACNDENVSWTAKSDGGKYVLSGTSAKDYMIGLYEQSATLSSEAIREGIEVVSDQIKKDILNAPDTLDISDRKVIYVSEKNGNDDNDGLTKETAIKTIAGLSKFKFLRNAAILFERGGIYRGQIVLSPNTYYGAYGEGPKPLLMQSRRNYADESLWVETEYPNVYKCTELLTNVGVIGFDHDLFDYSDASYDETYGLIMNKDLLGFTGVADMDTDLQFYSEFVDNNIHTACPLYVYSTEGNPGKRFSSIEIGERFDIIDGSPLNVIIENLAFKFTGAHAIGVNNANKFTVRNCLFSWLGGSILDLRFGTTGVPVNYGNAVETGVCNGYYVENNWMYQIYDTGPTHQVSNGTGTYVQRDVRYVGNLIEYVHWGIEFYNAPTPSEESKRVTDGVYTAYNICRYGGYGWGSIVRNRQTGAQLYSGHALGVNKNQHTEYNVFDRSAGNLIRLCSASTEFLDKNIYIQTLGGRLGDLKGTISTKCDYDADFNIKKHLGDNNAVVIVIDPEKEDPKQYNK
;
A
#
# COMPACT_ATOMS: atom_id res chain seq x y z
N MET A 1 36.92 18.67 -73.33
CA MET A 1 37.41 19.91 -72.67
C MET A 1 36.25 20.58 -71.94
N LYS A 2 36.09 20.33 -70.62
CA LYS A 2 35.35 21.14 -69.60
C LYS A 2 35.04 20.31 -68.33
N THR A 3 36.03 19.62 -67.76
CA THR A 3 35.86 18.86 -66.50
C THR A 3 37.10 18.82 -65.59
N LYS A 4 38.16 19.59 -65.88
CA LYS A 4 39.38 19.65 -65.05
C LYS A 4 39.63 21.00 -64.36
N ARG A 5 38.66 21.93 -64.35
CA ARG A 5 38.80 23.27 -63.72
C ARG A 5 37.87 23.54 -62.53
N LEU A 6 36.97 22.62 -62.15
CA LEU A 6 36.15 22.77 -60.93
C LEU A 6 36.72 22.03 -59.71
N LEU A 7 37.55 20.99 -59.92
CA LEU A 7 38.14 20.20 -58.82
C LEU A 7 39.33 20.89 -58.14
N ALA A 8 39.98 21.86 -58.79
CA ALA A 8 41.14 22.56 -58.25
C ALA A 8 40.79 23.74 -57.32
N LEU A 9 39.55 24.25 -57.34
CA LEU A 9 39.10 25.31 -56.42
C LEU A 9 38.53 24.75 -55.11
N LEU A 10 38.08 23.49 -55.07
CA LEU A 10 37.54 22.86 -53.85
C LEU A 10 38.63 22.32 -52.91
N MET A 11 39.87 22.08 -53.38
CA MET A 11 40.96 21.57 -52.54
C MET A 11 41.81 22.64 -51.84
N CYS A 12 41.69 23.93 -52.18
CA CYS A 12 42.46 25.00 -51.50
C CYS A 12 41.69 25.71 -50.37
N ALA A 13 40.38 25.53 -50.24
CA ALA A 13 39.60 26.11 -49.13
C ALA A 13 39.50 25.18 -47.89
N PHE A 14 39.82 23.88 -48.04
CA PHE A 14 39.81 22.92 -46.93
C PHE A 14 41.14 22.86 -46.14
N LEU A 15 42.18 23.55 -46.62
CA LEU A 15 43.52 23.55 -46.02
C LEU A 15 43.82 24.76 -45.12
N ILE A 16 42.83 25.61 -44.83
CA ILE A 16 42.97 26.79 -43.93
C ILE A 16 42.11 26.65 -42.64
N ILE A 17 41.56 25.46 -42.36
CA ILE A 17 40.95 25.13 -41.04
C ILE A 17 41.62 23.89 -40.43
N CYS A 18 42.93 23.74 -40.65
CA CYS A 18 43.79 22.79 -39.93
C CYS A 18 44.89 23.55 -39.18
N ALA A 19 44.48 24.38 -38.21
CA ALA A 19 45.36 24.90 -37.17
C ALA A 19 44.54 25.34 -35.94
N ILE A 20 43.71 24.44 -35.42
CA ILE A 20 43.39 24.43 -34.00
C ILE A 20 43.78 23.04 -33.53
N PRO A 21 44.70 22.89 -32.57
CA PRO A 21 44.87 21.62 -31.90
C PRO A 21 43.59 21.41 -31.08
N PHE A 22 42.62 20.69 -31.62
CA PHE A 22 41.73 19.92 -30.75
C PHE A 22 42.55 18.74 -30.22
N SER A 23 43.49 19.03 -29.33
CA SER A 23 43.68 18.13 -28.21
C SER A 23 42.39 18.22 -27.39
N ALA A 24 41.37 17.47 -27.78
CA ALA A 24 40.50 16.91 -26.77
C ALA A 24 41.44 16.05 -25.92
N SER A 25 42.02 16.65 -24.88
CA SER A 25 42.55 15.86 -23.78
C SER A 25 41.41 14.91 -23.44
N ALA A 26 41.65 13.61 -23.61
CA ALA A 26 40.83 12.67 -22.88
C ALA A 26 40.94 13.15 -21.44
N ALA A 27 39.81 13.55 -20.84
CA ALA A 27 39.81 13.85 -19.42
C ALA A 27 40.45 12.66 -18.73
N ASP A 28 41.42 12.91 -17.85
CA ASP A 28 42.02 11.84 -17.08
C ASP A 28 40.90 11.13 -16.29
N PRO A 29 40.97 9.80 -16.14
CA PRO A 29 39.96 9.08 -15.36
C PRO A 29 39.99 9.59 -13.92
N GLU A 30 38.80 9.89 -13.38
CA GLU A 30 38.59 10.38 -12.02
C GLU A 30 37.53 9.52 -11.32
N VAL A 31 37.52 9.54 -9.99
CA VAL A 31 36.44 8.94 -9.19
C VAL A 31 35.29 9.94 -9.10
N LEU A 32 34.09 9.50 -9.49
CA LEU A 32 32.88 10.34 -9.55
C LEU A 32 31.84 9.86 -8.53
N SER A 33 31.04 10.76 -7.97
CA SER A 33 29.84 10.37 -7.21
C SER A 33 28.68 10.12 -8.18
N ILE A 34 28.26 8.86 -8.31
CA ILE A 34 27.15 8.43 -9.17
C ILE A 34 26.13 7.72 -8.28
N ASP A 35 24.90 8.24 -8.26
CA ASP A 35 23.81 7.74 -7.39
C ASP A 35 24.21 7.73 -5.90
N GLY A 36 25.01 8.71 -5.49
CA GLY A 36 25.53 8.83 -4.12
C GLY A 36 26.76 7.97 -3.81
N GLU A 37 27.24 7.15 -4.77
CA GLU A 37 28.34 6.20 -4.56
C GLU A 37 29.62 6.62 -5.31
N ARG A 38 30.79 6.53 -4.64
CA ARG A 38 32.12 6.76 -5.26
C ARG A 38 32.33 5.74 -6.36
N THR A 39 32.47 6.16 -7.61
CA THR A 39 32.48 5.30 -8.79
C THR A 39 33.71 5.56 -9.66
N ALA A 40 34.50 4.52 -9.91
CA ALA A 40 35.60 4.48 -10.87
C ALA A 40 35.17 3.65 -12.10
N PHE A 41 35.56 4.09 -13.31
CA PHE A 41 35.27 3.37 -14.54
C PHE A 41 36.52 2.63 -15.03
N LEU A 42 36.38 1.36 -15.38
CA LEU A 42 37.48 0.49 -15.82
C LEU A 42 37.15 -0.10 -17.19
N GLY A 43 38.06 0.05 -18.16
CA GLY A 43 37.82 -0.48 -19.50
C GLY A 43 39.04 -0.41 -20.43
N THR A 44 39.10 -1.35 -21.38
CA THR A 44 40.26 -1.57 -22.25
C THR A 44 40.48 -0.45 -23.28
N PHE A 45 39.45 0.34 -23.59
CA PHE A 45 39.47 1.37 -24.64
C PHE A 45 39.50 2.81 -24.11
N GLY A 46 39.75 3.01 -22.81
CA GLY A 46 39.88 4.33 -22.18
C GLY A 46 38.57 5.10 -21.98
N LYS A 47 37.42 4.51 -22.35
CA LYS A 47 36.08 5.02 -22.03
C LYS A 47 35.10 3.88 -21.73
N VAL A 48 34.14 4.14 -20.84
CA VAL A 48 33.03 3.23 -20.50
C VAL A 48 31.70 3.97 -20.69
N ASN A 49 30.73 3.34 -21.36
CA ASN A 49 29.39 3.89 -21.50
C ASN A 49 28.48 3.30 -20.42
N TYR A 50 27.92 4.15 -19.57
CA TYR A 50 27.09 3.77 -18.42
C TYR A 50 25.91 4.75 -18.27
N ASN A 51 24.69 4.24 -18.10
CA ASN A 51 23.44 5.02 -18.01
C ASN A 51 23.31 6.11 -19.09
N GLY A 52 23.61 5.76 -20.35
CA GLY A 52 23.49 6.67 -21.50
C GLY A 52 24.56 7.76 -21.60
N LYS A 53 25.58 7.76 -20.72
CA LYS A 53 26.71 8.70 -20.73
C LYS A 53 28.04 7.98 -20.91
N SER A 54 29.05 8.68 -21.44
CA SER A 54 30.39 8.14 -21.68
C SER A 54 31.39 8.75 -20.67
N TYR A 55 32.11 7.90 -19.95
CA TYR A 55 33.05 8.28 -18.90
C TYR A 55 34.48 7.87 -19.28
N ALA A 56 35.48 8.67 -18.89
CA ALA A 56 36.89 8.28 -19.00
C ALA A 56 37.19 7.10 -18.06
N SER A 57 37.97 6.12 -18.50
CA SER A 57 38.23 4.91 -17.73
C SER A 57 39.71 4.70 -17.41
N TYR A 58 39.98 4.17 -16.23
CA TYR A 58 41.27 3.62 -15.86
C TYR A 58 41.62 2.45 -16.79
N LYS A 59 42.93 2.24 -17.01
CA LYS A 59 43.45 1.21 -17.92
C LYS A 59 43.74 -0.12 -17.22
N THR A 60 44.01 -0.09 -15.92
CA THR A 60 44.32 -1.27 -15.13
C THR A 60 43.42 -1.33 -13.91
N PHE A 61 43.14 -2.55 -13.45
CA PHE A 61 42.38 -2.79 -12.23
C PHE A 61 43.06 -2.16 -11.00
N ALA A 62 44.39 -2.27 -10.92
CA ALA A 62 45.18 -1.69 -9.83
C ALA A 62 45.05 -0.16 -9.75
N ASP A 63 45.05 0.54 -10.89
CA ASP A 63 44.89 2.00 -10.91
C ASP A 63 43.49 2.43 -10.46
N ALA A 64 42.45 1.74 -10.93
CA ALA A 64 41.07 2.01 -10.52
C ALA A 64 40.88 1.79 -9.01
N LEU A 65 41.45 0.69 -8.50
CA LEU A 65 41.43 0.33 -7.09
C LEU A 65 42.20 1.31 -6.21
N LEU A 66 43.35 1.79 -6.69
CA LEU A 66 44.16 2.79 -6.00
C LEU A 66 43.44 4.15 -5.94
N ALA A 67 42.76 4.53 -7.03
CA ALA A 67 42.05 5.79 -7.11
C ALA A 67 40.83 5.87 -6.19
N LEU A 68 40.12 4.76 -5.97
CA LEU A 68 39.06 4.69 -4.96
C LEU A 68 39.59 4.90 -3.54
N GLY A 69 40.84 4.50 -3.27
CA GLY A 69 41.48 4.61 -1.97
C GLY A 69 40.93 3.63 -0.93
N THR A 70 41.14 3.93 0.35
CA THR A 70 40.65 3.12 1.48
C THR A 70 39.17 3.34 1.79
N GLU A 71 38.55 4.37 1.20
CA GLU A 71 37.13 4.71 1.38
C GLU A 71 36.17 3.82 0.57
N GLY A 72 36.69 2.93 -0.28
CA GLY A 72 35.86 1.99 -1.05
C GLY A 72 35.04 2.65 -2.16
N GLY A 73 34.05 1.92 -2.65
CA GLY A 73 33.13 2.36 -3.71
C GLY A 73 33.01 1.37 -4.87
N ARG A 74 32.55 1.85 -6.02
CA ARG A 74 32.16 1.05 -7.17
C ARG A 74 33.16 1.14 -8.31
N ILE A 75 33.56 0.00 -8.87
CA ILE A 75 34.25 -0.13 -10.15
C ILE A 75 33.24 -0.59 -11.21
N VAL A 76 32.93 0.26 -12.18
CA VAL A 76 32.10 -0.08 -13.33
C VAL A 76 33.00 -0.56 -14.47
N LEU A 77 32.87 -1.83 -14.84
CA LEU A 77 33.71 -2.53 -15.80
C LEU A 77 33.04 -2.64 -17.18
N SER A 78 33.82 -2.43 -18.24
CA SER A 78 33.47 -2.83 -19.60
C SER A 78 34.63 -3.55 -20.30
N GLY A 79 34.36 -4.75 -20.82
CA GLY A 79 35.34 -5.54 -21.56
C GLY A 79 36.20 -6.45 -20.70
N ASN A 80 37.25 -7.01 -21.31
CA ASN A 80 38.19 -7.93 -20.65
C ASN A 80 39.41 -7.16 -20.14
N VAL A 81 39.71 -7.30 -18.85
CA VAL A 81 40.81 -6.62 -18.17
C VAL A 81 41.69 -7.64 -17.45
N THR A 82 42.97 -7.66 -17.79
CA THR A 82 43.97 -8.51 -17.12
C THR A 82 44.48 -7.83 -15.87
N VAL A 83 44.45 -8.56 -14.77
CA VAL A 83 45.05 -8.22 -13.48
C VAL A 83 46.46 -8.83 -13.47
N GLY A 84 47.47 -8.00 -13.17
CA GLY A 84 48.85 -8.48 -12.98
C GLY A 84 49.00 -9.28 -11.68
N VAL A 85 50.22 -9.36 -11.14
CA VAL A 85 50.45 -9.89 -9.78
C VAL A 85 49.59 -9.10 -8.80
N PHE A 86 48.65 -9.77 -8.14
CA PHE A 86 47.61 -9.14 -7.35
C PHE A 86 47.63 -9.64 -5.90
N ASN A 87 47.82 -8.71 -4.97
CA ASN A 87 47.75 -8.98 -3.55
C ASN A 87 47.19 -7.74 -2.84
N ASP A 88 45.88 -7.70 -2.64
CA ASP A 88 45.24 -6.62 -1.89
C ASP A 88 45.10 -7.05 -0.43
N ILE A 89 46.05 -6.60 0.39
CA ILE A 89 46.05 -6.82 1.84
C ILE A 89 45.70 -5.54 2.61
N VAL A 90 45.31 -4.49 1.90
CA VAL A 90 44.97 -3.20 2.50
C VAL A 90 43.52 -3.24 2.96
N GLY A 91 43.30 -3.10 4.28
CA GLY A 91 41.95 -2.96 4.82
C GLY A 91 41.29 -1.69 4.31
N ARG A 92 40.23 -1.85 3.51
CA ARG A 92 39.49 -0.77 2.86
C ARG A 92 37.99 -1.01 3.02
N ALA A 93 37.21 0.07 2.92
CA ALA A 93 35.75 -0.02 2.88
C ALA A 93 35.29 -0.79 1.63
N PRO A 94 34.03 -1.27 1.60
CA PRO A 94 33.58 -2.23 0.59
C PRO A 94 33.77 -1.78 -0.86
N ILE A 95 34.08 -2.73 -1.74
CA ILE A 95 34.21 -2.50 -3.18
C ILE A 95 33.15 -3.26 -3.95
N THR A 96 32.38 -2.53 -4.76
CA THR A 96 31.45 -3.11 -5.72
C THR A 96 32.08 -3.16 -7.11
N ILE A 97 32.26 -4.32 -7.71
CA ILE A 97 32.70 -4.47 -9.10
C ILE A 97 31.52 -4.94 -9.94
N VAL A 98 31.09 -4.09 -10.88
CA VAL A 98 29.91 -4.37 -11.71
C VAL A 98 30.22 -4.21 -13.19
N GLY A 99 29.94 -5.24 -13.99
CA GLY A 99 30.02 -5.14 -15.45
C GLY A 99 28.81 -4.42 -16.05
N ILE A 100 28.98 -3.83 -17.23
CA ILE A 100 27.89 -3.17 -17.97
C ILE A 100 27.11 -4.12 -18.89
N GLY A 101 25.85 -3.78 -19.19
CA GLY A 101 25.01 -4.53 -20.13
C GLY A 101 24.20 -5.65 -19.46
N ALA A 102 23.52 -6.48 -20.25
CA ALA A 102 22.69 -7.58 -19.72
C ALA A 102 23.38 -8.95 -19.76
N ASN A 103 24.58 -9.03 -20.34
CA ASN A 103 25.32 -10.28 -20.51
C ASN A 103 26.69 -10.20 -19.81
N PRO A 104 26.94 -11.00 -18.77
CA PRO A 104 28.20 -10.97 -18.03
C PRO A 104 29.41 -11.34 -18.89
N ARG A 105 29.24 -12.14 -19.96
CA ARG A 105 30.34 -12.59 -20.84
C ARG A 105 31.09 -11.46 -21.55
N GLY A 106 30.51 -10.26 -21.60
CA GLY A 106 31.15 -9.07 -22.16
C GLY A 106 32.13 -8.38 -21.22
N ASN A 107 32.17 -8.76 -19.94
CA ASN A 107 32.95 -8.10 -18.90
C ASN A 107 33.77 -9.15 -18.12
N CYS A 108 35.08 -9.17 -18.28
CA CYS A 108 35.94 -10.17 -17.63
C CYS A 108 37.06 -9.51 -16.82
N VAL A 109 37.28 -10.00 -15.60
CA VAL A 109 38.48 -9.72 -14.79
C VAL A 109 39.36 -10.95 -14.79
N ASN A 110 40.57 -10.83 -15.36
CA ASN A 110 41.46 -11.96 -15.61
C ASN A 110 42.65 -11.98 -14.65
N PHE A 111 42.67 -12.93 -13.73
CA PHE A 111 43.72 -13.20 -12.74
C PHE A 111 44.66 -14.36 -13.12
N ALA A 112 44.61 -14.89 -14.35
CA ALA A 112 45.50 -15.98 -14.78
C ALA A 112 46.98 -15.68 -14.48
N GLY A 113 47.72 -16.69 -14.03
CA GLY A 113 49.08 -16.57 -13.48
C GLY A 113 49.16 -16.35 -11.97
N ASN A 114 48.02 -16.24 -11.26
CA ASN A 114 47.96 -16.14 -9.81
C ASN A 114 47.29 -17.41 -9.23
N PRO A 115 48.03 -18.32 -8.56
CA PRO A 115 47.43 -19.50 -7.93
C PRO A 115 46.60 -19.17 -6.69
N GLU A 116 46.83 -17.98 -6.11
CA GLU A 116 46.11 -17.44 -4.95
C GLU A 116 45.71 -16.01 -5.27
N ILE A 117 44.43 -15.68 -5.07
CA ILE A 117 43.90 -14.33 -5.29
C ILE A 117 43.54 -13.76 -3.92
N ASN A 118 44.38 -12.85 -3.40
CA ASN A 118 44.19 -12.24 -2.10
C ASN A 118 43.41 -10.92 -2.25
N LEU A 119 42.24 -10.85 -1.60
CA LEU A 119 41.36 -9.67 -1.59
C LEU A 119 41.32 -9.04 -0.19
N GLY A 120 41.31 -7.71 -0.16
CA GLY A 120 41.29 -6.89 1.06
C GLY A 120 40.11 -5.93 1.03
N GLY A 121 39.32 -5.89 2.10
CA GLY A 121 38.00 -5.25 2.13
C GLY A 121 36.89 -6.16 1.61
N ASP A 122 35.64 -5.85 1.98
CA ASP A 122 34.47 -6.58 1.50
C ASP A 122 34.29 -6.37 -0.01
N ILE A 123 33.91 -7.43 -0.73
CA ILE A 123 33.81 -7.42 -2.20
C ILE A 123 32.39 -7.79 -2.63
N VAL A 124 31.80 -6.94 -3.46
CA VAL A 124 30.52 -7.18 -4.13
C VAL A 124 30.76 -7.35 -5.62
N LEU A 125 30.31 -8.45 -6.22
CA LEU A 125 30.50 -8.74 -7.65
C LEU A 125 29.17 -8.78 -8.37
N GLY A 126 29.07 -8.16 -9.55
CA GLY A 126 27.85 -8.19 -10.37
C GLY A 126 28.14 -8.18 -11.86
N ASN A 127 27.39 -8.97 -12.63
CA ASN A 127 27.35 -8.86 -14.10
C ASN A 127 28.72 -8.92 -14.82
N LEU A 128 29.62 -9.78 -14.32
CA LEU A 128 30.97 -9.99 -14.86
C LEU A 128 31.42 -11.46 -14.73
N VAL A 129 32.53 -11.79 -15.39
CA VAL A 129 33.21 -13.10 -15.44
C VAL A 129 34.60 -12.97 -14.81
N ILE A 130 35.08 -14.01 -14.10
CA ILE A 130 36.46 -14.08 -13.60
C ILE A 130 37.24 -15.11 -14.43
N ARG A 131 38.47 -14.80 -14.84
CA ARG A 131 39.38 -15.78 -15.47
C ARG A 131 40.52 -16.10 -14.50
N THR A 132 40.83 -17.38 -14.28
CA THR A 132 41.88 -17.83 -13.35
C THR A 132 42.64 -19.04 -13.89
N ASP A 133 43.75 -19.41 -13.24
CA ASP A 133 44.37 -20.71 -13.48
C ASP A 133 43.53 -21.83 -12.84
N ALA A 134 43.79 -23.07 -13.26
CA ALA A 134 43.20 -24.26 -12.63
C ALA A 134 43.51 -24.31 -11.12
N GLU A 135 42.49 -24.64 -10.31
CA GLU A 135 42.60 -24.78 -8.85
C GLU A 135 42.96 -23.50 -8.08
N ALA A 136 42.87 -22.34 -8.72
CA ALA A 136 43.07 -21.07 -8.03
C ALA A 136 42.04 -20.88 -6.90
N VAL A 137 42.50 -20.41 -5.74
CA VAL A 137 41.66 -20.14 -4.56
C VAL A 137 41.61 -18.65 -4.30
N ILE A 138 40.40 -18.14 -4.03
CA ILE A 138 40.20 -16.75 -3.60
C ILE A 138 40.30 -16.71 -2.07
N LEU A 139 41.29 -15.97 -1.57
CA LEU A 139 41.53 -15.73 -0.15
C LEU A 139 41.02 -14.34 0.21
N THR A 140 40.07 -14.26 1.13
CA THR A 140 39.40 -12.99 1.45
C THR A 140 39.95 -12.28 2.67
N ASN A 141 41.05 -12.75 3.29
CA ASN A 141 41.63 -12.14 4.50
C ASN A 141 40.62 -11.83 5.63
N GLY A 142 39.50 -12.56 5.69
CA GLY A 142 38.43 -12.33 6.67
C GLY A 142 37.36 -11.31 6.27
N TYR A 143 37.31 -10.90 5.01
CA TYR A 143 36.31 -9.99 4.44
C TYR A 143 35.18 -10.74 3.72
N SER A 144 34.01 -10.12 3.63
CA SER A 144 32.79 -10.67 3.01
C SER A 144 32.84 -10.68 1.47
N LEU A 145 32.24 -11.69 0.85
CA LEU A 145 32.03 -11.80 -0.59
C LEU A 145 30.53 -11.91 -0.91
N THR A 146 30.00 -10.93 -1.63
CA THR A 146 28.60 -10.89 -2.05
C THR A 146 28.50 -10.91 -3.57
N THR A 147 27.55 -11.67 -4.13
CA THR A 147 27.26 -11.63 -5.57
C THR A 147 25.88 -11.01 -5.86
N LEU A 148 25.83 -10.11 -6.83
CA LEU A 148 24.61 -9.48 -7.34
C LEU A 148 24.04 -10.27 -8.52
N ALA A 149 22.76 -10.02 -8.81
CA ALA A 149 22.07 -10.61 -9.96
C ALA A 149 22.86 -10.39 -11.27
N GLY A 150 23.01 -11.46 -12.05
CA GLY A 150 23.77 -11.46 -13.30
C GLY A 150 25.26 -11.78 -13.17
N PHE A 151 25.80 -11.96 -11.96
CA PHE A 151 27.11 -12.60 -11.79
C PHE A 151 26.97 -14.09 -12.13
N ASP A 152 27.54 -14.50 -13.27
CA ASP A 152 27.52 -15.90 -13.70
C ASP A 152 28.72 -16.62 -13.09
N THR A 153 28.55 -17.15 -11.87
CA THR A 153 29.61 -17.91 -11.19
C THR A 153 29.98 -19.23 -11.88
N TYR A 154 29.27 -19.64 -12.95
CA TYR A 154 29.66 -20.77 -13.80
C TYR A 154 30.73 -20.40 -14.83
N CYS A 155 30.91 -19.11 -15.11
CA CYS A 155 31.89 -18.64 -16.07
C CYS A 155 33.18 -18.30 -15.33
N VAL A 156 33.95 -19.32 -14.96
CA VAL A 156 35.40 -19.17 -14.79
C VAL A 156 36.07 -19.72 -16.04
N GLU A 157 36.78 -18.85 -16.76
CA GLU A 157 37.64 -19.32 -17.85
C GLU A 157 38.92 -19.89 -17.25
N LYS A 158 39.13 -21.20 -17.40
CA LYS A 158 40.31 -21.91 -16.88
C LYS A 158 41.45 -21.82 -17.89
N TYR A 159 42.62 -21.41 -17.44
CA TYR A 159 43.84 -21.43 -18.26
C TYR A 159 44.69 -22.67 -17.94
N VAL A 160 45.03 -23.46 -18.97
CA VAL A 160 46.00 -24.57 -18.88
C VAL A 160 47.24 -24.17 -19.67
N ALA A 161 48.41 -24.20 -19.04
CA ALA A 161 49.64 -23.63 -19.57
C ALA A 161 50.27 -24.38 -20.77
N ASP A 162 49.62 -25.41 -21.34
CA ASP A 162 50.23 -26.30 -22.32
C ASP A 162 49.83 -25.94 -23.77
N GLY A 163 50.60 -25.03 -24.37
CA GLY A 163 50.89 -24.95 -25.82
C GLY A 163 49.79 -24.50 -26.79
N ASP A 164 48.52 -24.76 -26.53
CA ASP A 164 47.38 -24.32 -27.33
C ASP A 164 46.32 -23.78 -26.36
N ASN A 165 45.93 -22.51 -26.52
CA ASN A 165 44.90 -21.83 -25.71
C ASN A 165 43.53 -22.52 -25.87
N ILE A 166 43.33 -23.67 -25.23
CA ILE A 166 42.02 -24.29 -25.09
C ILE A 166 41.34 -23.54 -23.94
N ILE A 167 40.41 -22.64 -24.29
CA ILE A 167 39.47 -22.06 -23.33
C ILE A 167 38.45 -23.15 -23.01
N GLU A 168 38.65 -23.86 -21.89
CA GLU A 168 37.60 -24.70 -21.32
C GLU A 168 36.72 -23.85 -20.38
N TYR A 169 35.42 -23.87 -20.63
CA TYR A 169 34.40 -23.19 -19.83
C TYR A 169 33.68 -24.19 -18.93
N ILE A 170 34.28 -24.68 -17.86
CA ILE A 170 33.51 -25.43 -16.84
C ILE A 170 34.31 -25.43 -15.52
N ASP A 171 34.16 -24.44 -14.63
CA ASP A 171 34.41 -24.63 -13.19
C ASP A 171 33.84 -23.47 -12.36
N LYS A 172 33.39 -23.74 -11.13
CA LYS A 172 32.93 -22.73 -10.15
C LYS A 172 34.11 -22.26 -9.28
N PRO A 173 34.12 -21.01 -8.79
CA PRO A 173 35.21 -20.53 -7.92
C PRO A 173 35.25 -21.25 -6.56
N SER A 174 36.43 -21.27 -5.94
CA SER A 174 36.66 -21.76 -4.58
C SER A 174 37.10 -20.64 -3.64
N ILE A 175 36.57 -20.63 -2.42
CA ILE A 175 36.83 -19.60 -1.40
C ILE A 175 37.38 -20.27 -0.15
N ALA A 176 38.38 -19.62 0.46
CA ALA A 176 38.91 -20.02 1.76
C ALA A 176 39.29 -18.81 2.61
N VAL A 177 39.36 -19.02 3.92
CA VAL A 177 39.85 -18.01 4.87
C VAL A 177 41.36 -17.84 4.71
N GLY A 178 41.79 -16.58 4.51
CA GLY A 178 43.19 -16.19 4.32
C GLY A 178 44.00 -16.11 5.62
N LYS A 179 45.24 -15.63 5.51
CA LYS A 179 46.26 -15.56 6.58
C LYS A 179 45.90 -14.52 7.66
N ALA A 180 44.91 -14.82 8.49
CA ALA A 180 44.50 -13.95 9.58
C ALA A 180 45.35 -14.23 10.84
N ASP A 181 46.00 -13.18 11.37
CA ASP A 181 46.56 -13.13 12.73
C ASP A 181 45.51 -12.62 13.75
N ILE A 182 44.21 -12.69 13.41
CA ILE A 182 43.05 -12.13 14.14
C ILE A 182 41.80 -13.01 13.94
N THR A 183 40.80 -12.87 14.83
CA THR A 183 39.46 -13.44 14.64
C THR A 183 38.83 -12.90 13.36
N SER A 184 38.42 -13.76 12.43
CA SER A 184 37.90 -13.37 11.11
C SER A 184 36.49 -13.92 10.86
N VAL A 185 35.58 -13.11 10.30
CA VAL A 185 34.21 -13.50 9.93
C VAL A 185 34.00 -13.22 8.44
N LEU A 186 33.75 -14.26 7.65
CA LEU A 186 33.49 -14.18 6.20
C LEU A 186 32.02 -14.50 5.93
N GLY A 187 31.26 -13.54 5.37
CA GLY A 187 29.97 -13.80 4.76
C GLY A 187 30.11 -14.14 3.28
N VAL A 188 29.48 -15.22 2.83
CA VAL A 188 29.36 -15.60 1.41
C VAL A 188 27.89 -15.65 1.06
N THR A 189 27.44 -14.71 0.22
CA THR A 189 26.02 -14.56 -0.10
C THR A 189 25.76 -14.57 -1.59
N ASN A 190 24.73 -15.32 -1.98
CA ASN A 190 24.31 -15.55 -3.36
C ASN A 190 25.42 -16.14 -4.27
N GLY A 191 25.02 -16.88 -5.31
CA GLY A 191 25.94 -17.42 -6.32
C GLY A 191 26.33 -18.87 -6.09
N LYS A 192 27.25 -19.37 -6.92
CA LYS A 192 27.58 -20.80 -6.96
C LYS A 192 29.08 -21.06 -6.88
N TYR A 193 29.46 -21.98 -6.01
CA TYR A 193 30.86 -22.21 -5.63
C TYR A 193 31.20 -23.70 -5.72
N ALA A 194 32.41 -24.02 -6.16
CA ALA A 194 32.92 -25.39 -6.12
C ALA A 194 33.28 -25.78 -4.69
N LYS A 195 33.86 -24.84 -3.94
CA LYS A 195 34.30 -25.09 -2.58
C LYS A 195 34.27 -23.86 -1.70
N ILE A 196 33.82 -24.01 -0.46
CA ILE A 196 33.94 -23.01 0.59
C ILE A 196 34.57 -23.68 1.82
N VAL A 197 35.71 -23.16 2.28
CA VAL A 197 36.50 -23.72 3.39
C VAL A 197 36.62 -22.70 4.53
N ALA A 198 36.15 -23.09 5.72
CA ALA A 198 36.20 -22.22 6.90
C ALA A 198 37.57 -22.17 7.60
N GLY A 199 38.43 -23.17 7.37
CA GLY A 199 39.78 -23.27 7.91
C GLY A 199 40.87 -23.05 6.84
N ALA A 200 42.07 -23.54 7.15
CA ALA A 200 43.26 -23.37 6.31
C ALA A 200 43.29 -24.32 5.11
N VAL A 201 43.88 -23.87 4.01
CA VAL A 201 44.04 -24.63 2.76
C VAL A 201 45.51 -24.85 2.39
N ASN A 202 45.85 -25.91 1.65
CA ASN A 202 47.12 -26.06 0.91
C ASN A 202 48.42 -25.77 1.70
N GLY A 203 48.50 -26.16 2.98
CA GLY A 203 49.71 -25.98 3.80
C GLY A 203 49.79 -24.64 4.55
N HIS A 204 48.78 -23.78 4.42
CA HIS A 204 48.71 -22.52 5.14
C HIS A 204 48.55 -22.71 6.65
N VAL A 205 49.04 -21.72 7.39
CA VAL A 205 48.86 -21.61 8.84
C VAL A 205 48.02 -20.37 9.15
N VAL A 206 46.87 -20.58 9.80
CA VAL A 206 45.99 -19.51 10.30
C VAL A 206 46.16 -19.42 11.83
N ASN A 207 46.46 -18.23 12.36
CA ASN A 207 46.68 -18.02 13.79
C ASN A 207 45.55 -17.13 14.35
N GLY A 208 44.55 -17.75 14.96
CA GLY A 208 43.31 -17.08 15.36
C GLY A 208 42.10 -17.92 14.98
N SER A 209 40.92 -17.46 15.41
CA SER A 209 39.66 -18.12 15.11
C SER A 209 39.06 -17.63 13.79
N SER A 210 38.31 -18.48 13.09
CA SER A 210 37.61 -18.13 11.86
C SER A 210 36.13 -18.50 11.93
N LYS A 211 35.28 -17.70 11.29
CA LYS A 211 33.86 -17.97 11.08
C LYS A 211 33.52 -17.73 9.61
N VAL A 212 32.82 -18.66 8.97
CA VAL A 212 32.25 -18.49 7.63
C VAL A 212 30.74 -18.65 7.71
N VAL A 213 29.99 -17.76 7.07
CA VAL A 213 28.53 -17.82 6.94
C VAL A 213 28.19 -17.96 5.46
N ILE A 214 27.47 -19.01 5.10
CA ILE A 214 26.94 -19.26 3.75
C ILE A 214 25.44 -18.95 3.77
N ASP A 215 24.99 -18.08 2.87
CA ASP A 215 23.58 -17.69 2.77
C ASP A 215 23.12 -17.59 1.30
N GLY A 216 22.08 -18.33 0.95
CA GLY A 216 21.48 -18.35 -0.40
C GLY A 216 22.41 -18.81 -1.53
N CYS A 217 23.41 -19.64 -1.25
CA CYS A 217 24.42 -20.09 -2.24
C CYS A 217 24.18 -21.53 -2.75
N ASP A 218 24.62 -21.84 -3.97
CA ASP A 218 24.76 -23.23 -4.46
C ASP A 218 26.24 -23.68 -4.35
N VAL A 219 26.58 -24.53 -3.40
CA VAL A 219 27.97 -24.93 -3.07
C VAL A 219 28.16 -26.42 -3.32
N GLU A 220 29.17 -26.82 -4.09
CA GLU A 220 29.43 -28.25 -4.29
C GLU A 220 30.06 -28.87 -3.03
N ASN A 221 31.03 -28.21 -2.41
CA ASN A 221 31.72 -28.72 -1.22
C ASN A 221 31.90 -27.62 -0.16
N ALA A 222 31.23 -27.73 0.99
CA ALA A 222 31.42 -26.86 2.14
C ALA A 222 32.16 -27.61 3.26
N ILE A 223 33.20 -27.00 3.85
CA ILE A 223 34.09 -27.67 4.82
C ILE A 223 34.27 -26.79 6.07
N ALA A 224 33.80 -27.28 7.22
CA ALA A 224 33.96 -26.65 8.52
C ALA A 224 35.32 -27.00 9.15
N GLY A 225 36.41 -26.56 8.51
CA GLY A 225 37.76 -26.90 8.93
C GLY A 225 38.75 -26.77 7.78
N ASN A 226 39.82 -27.55 7.82
CA ASN A 226 40.90 -27.46 6.85
C ASN A 226 40.67 -28.34 5.62
N PHE A 227 41.28 -27.92 4.51
CA PHE A 227 41.39 -28.68 3.27
C PHE A 227 42.87 -28.83 2.88
N ALA A 228 43.26 -29.98 2.35
CA ALA A 228 44.67 -30.36 2.14
C ALA A 228 45.53 -30.23 3.42
N THR A 229 46.80 -29.82 3.30
CA THR A 229 47.81 -29.84 4.39
C THR A 229 47.76 -28.66 5.37
N GLY A 230 46.64 -27.93 5.46
CA GLY A 230 46.51 -26.71 6.28
C GLY A 230 46.53 -26.91 7.80
N THR A 231 46.89 -25.87 8.55
CA THR A 231 46.87 -25.80 10.02
C THR A 231 46.13 -24.55 10.52
N VAL A 232 45.25 -24.71 11.50
CA VAL A 232 44.60 -23.58 12.21
C VAL A 232 44.96 -23.63 13.69
N ASN A 233 45.33 -22.50 14.28
CA ASN A 233 45.60 -22.31 15.71
C ASN A 233 44.52 -21.40 16.33
N GLY A 234 43.31 -21.94 16.48
CA GLY A 234 42.12 -21.24 16.95
C GLY A 234 40.85 -22.03 16.64
N ASP A 235 39.71 -21.47 17.01
CA ASP A 235 38.40 -22.09 16.77
C ASP A 235 37.93 -21.84 15.33
N VAL A 236 37.25 -22.82 14.72
CA VAL A 236 36.71 -22.70 13.35
C VAL A 236 35.20 -22.89 13.38
N THR A 237 34.47 -21.95 12.81
CA THR A 237 33.01 -22.01 12.70
C THR A 237 32.58 -21.94 11.23
N LEU A 238 31.69 -22.84 10.81
CA LEU A 238 30.95 -22.73 9.56
C LEU A 238 29.46 -22.66 9.86
N GLN A 239 28.77 -21.65 9.37
CA GLN A 239 27.33 -21.47 9.47
C GLN A 239 26.71 -21.52 8.08
N ILE A 240 25.61 -22.24 7.92
CA ILE A 240 24.81 -22.30 6.70
C ILE A 240 23.41 -21.81 7.06
N SER A 241 23.06 -20.64 6.56
CA SER A 241 21.78 -19.98 6.82
C SER A 241 20.71 -20.39 5.80
N ASP A 242 21.08 -20.51 4.52
CA ASP A 242 20.21 -21.01 3.44
C ASP A 242 21.05 -21.42 2.20
N GLY A 243 20.44 -22.10 1.23
CA GLY A 243 21.07 -22.48 -0.05
C GLY A 243 21.13 -23.99 -0.31
N ASN A 244 21.80 -24.40 -1.39
CA ASN A 244 22.01 -25.80 -1.74
C ASN A 244 23.49 -26.17 -1.56
N VAL A 245 23.80 -27.17 -0.75
CA VAL A 245 25.16 -27.68 -0.55
C VAL A 245 25.23 -29.14 -0.96
N ASP A 246 25.90 -29.47 -2.06
CA ASP A 246 25.95 -30.86 -2.55
C ASP A 246 26.68 -31.78 -1.57
N LYS A 247 27.78 -31.30 -0.95
CA LYS A 247 28.52 -32.00 0.09
C LYS A 247 28.94 -31.08 1.23
N LEU A 248 28.59 -31.44 2.45
CA LEU A 248 28.99 -30.76 3.68
C LEU A 248 29.88 -31.67 4.52
N MET A 249 31.09 -31.20 4.85
CA MET A 249 31.96 -31.77 5.88
C MET A 249 31.88 -30.87 7.13
N ALA A 250 31.14 -31.30 8.15
CA ALA A 250 31.11 -30.68 9.48
C ALA A 250 32.34 -31.08 10.30
N GLY A 251 33.51 -30.68 9.80
CA GLY A 251 34.84 -30.91 10.33
C GLY A 251 35.92 -30.63 9.28
N PRO A 252 37.21 -30.79 9.63
CA PRO A 252 38.29 -30.71 8.64
C PRO A 252 38.28 -31.94 7.74
N GLU A 253 38.47 -31.75 6.43
CA GLU A 253 38.66 -32.86 5.49
C GLU A 253 40.05 -33.49 5.61
N SER A 254 41.06 -32.66 5.88
CA SER A 254 42.45 -33.06 6.14
C SER A 254 43.18 -31.98 6.95
N GLY A 255 44.42 -32.24 7.42
CA GLY A 255 45.20 -31.25 8.16
C GLY A 255 44.87 -31.17 9.65
N VAL A 256 45.30 -30.09 10.33
CA VAL A 256 45.22 -29.98 11.81
C VAL A 256 44.51 -28.70 12.27
N VAL A 257 43.48 -28.84 13.10
CA VAL A 257 42.85 -27.72 13.82
C VAL A 257 43.19 -27.80 15.30
N ASN A 258 43.92 -26.81 15.81
CA ASN A 258 44.29 -26.65 17.22
C ASN A 258 43.28 -25.75 17.95
N GLY A 259 42.03 -26.18 17.97
CA GLY A 259 40.90 -25.48 18.58
C GLY A 259 39.61 -26.27 18.39
N ASN A 260 38.50 -25.66 18.77
CA ASN A 260 37.17 -26.22 18.57
C ASN A 260 36.72 -26.04 17.12
N VAL A 261 35.91 -26.97 16.63
CA VAL A 261 35.26 -26.86 15.34
C VAL A 261 33.74 -26.85 15.55
N MET A 262 33.08 -25.81 15.06
CA MET A 262 31.64 -25.62 15.14
C MET A 262 31.03 -25.58 13.74
N THR A 263 29.97 -26.36 13.51
CA THR A 263 29.14 -26.26 12.31
C THR A 263 27.71 -25.95 12.72
N ILE A 264 27.09 -24.95 12.12
CA ILE A 264 25.70 -24.54 12.37
C ILE A 264 24.96 -24.61 11.04
N VAL A 265 23.84 -25.33 11.00
CA VAL A 265 23.00 -25.47 9.81
C VAL A 265 21.59 -25.02 10.19
N ASP A 266 21.27 -23.79 9.84
CA ASP A 266 20.00 -23.12 10.14
C ASP A 266 18.98 -23.27 8.99
N GLY A 267 19.44 -23.53 7.76
CA GLY A 267 18.60 -23.62 6.56
C GLY A 267 19.26 -24.38 5.41
N GLY A 268 18.51 -24.55 4.31
CA GLY A 268 19.02 -25.08 3.04
C GLY A 268 18.87 -26.60 2.82
N ASN A 269 19.34 -27.04 1.64
CA ASN A 269 19.35 -28.43 1.19
C ASN A 269 20.78 -28.96 1.15
N ILE A 270 21.08 -29.99 1.94
CA ILE A 270 22.39 -30.64 2.00
C ILE A 270 22.32 -32.03 1.35
N GLY A 271 23.17 -32.30 0.37
CA GLY A 271 23.24 -33.58 -0.32
C GLY A 271 23.90 -34.67 0.54
N GLU A 272 25.23 -34.78 0.44
CA GLU A 272 26.07 -35.65 1.28
C GLU A 272 26.49 -34.90 2.54
N PHE A 273 26.20 -35.45 3.72
CA PHE A 273 26.55 -34.82 4.99
C PHE A 273 27.48 -35.71 5.82
N VAL A 274 28.72 -35.26 6.02
CA VAL A 274 29.72 -35.92 6.87
C VAL A 274 29.88 -35.13 8.17
N ILE A 275 29.68 -35.80 9.31
CA ILE A 275 29.87 -35.22 10.64
C ILE A 275 31.13 -35.83 11.26
N GLY A 276 32.18 -35.04 11.43
CA GLY A 276 33.47 -35.52 11.91
C GLY A 276 34.65 -35.02 11.09
N ALA A 277 35.83 -35.52 11.43
CA ALA A 277 37.06 -35.24 10.72
C ALA A 277 37.31 -36.29 9.62
N GLY A 278 37.89 -35.91 8.49
CA GLY A 278 38.35 -36.84 7.46
C GLY A 278 39.53 -37.71 7.94
N GLU A 279 39.81 -38.82 7.27
CA GLU A 279 40.75 -39.86 7.74
C GLU A 279 42.15 -39.31 8.09
N SER A 280 42.64 -38.33 7.34
CA SER A 280 43.95 -37.71 7.54
C SER A 280 43.91 -36.44 8.42
N ALA A 281 42.73 -36.08 8.94
CA ALA A 281 42.52 -34.85 9.69
C ALA A 281 42.59 -35.06 11.22
N THR A 282 42.99 -34.01 11.94
CA THR A 282 43.01 -33.99 13.40
C THR A 282 42.38 -32.70 13.94
N VAL A 283 41.45 -32.85 14.89
CA VAL A 283 40.91 -31.76 15.72
C VAL A 283 41.42 -31.92 17.15
N ASN A 284 42.30 -31.01 17.57
CA ASN A 284 42.84 -30.94 18.94
C ASN A 284 41.94 -30.08 19.86
N GLY A 285 40.64 -30.37 19.85
CA GLY A 285 39.59 -29.63 20.55
C GLY A 285 38.25 -30.35 20.47
N ASN A 286 37.15 -29.64 20.73
CA ASN A 286 35.80 -30.20 20.62
C ASN A 286 35.25 -30.06 19.20
N LEU A 287 34.33 -30.95 18.83
CA LEU A 287 33.54 -30.86 17.61
C LEU A 287 32.07 -30.63 17.99
N VAL A 288 31.48 -29.53 17.54
CA VAL A 288 30.08 -29.17 17.79
C VAL A 288 29.36 -29.02 16.45
N VAL A 289 28.23 -29.71 16.28
CA VAL A 289 27.39 -29.59 15.09
C VAL A 289 25.96 -29.28 15.53
N SER A 290 25.42 -28.13 15.14
CA SER A 290 24.03 -27.73 15.38
C SER A 290 23.25 -27.79 14.07
N ILE A 291 22.12 -28.49 14.05
CA ILE A 291 21.28 -28.67 12.87
C ILE A 291 19.85 -28.25 13.26
N ASN A 292 19.51 -27.00 13.00
CA ASN A 292 18.25 -26.41 13.46
C ASN A 292 17.12 -26.71 12.47
N SER A 293 17.31 -26.39 11.18
CA SER A 293 16.35 -26.69 10.12
C SER A 293 17.06 -26.88 8.78
N ALA A 294 17.26 -28.12 8.33
CA ALA A 294 17.83 -28.40 7.01
C ALA A 294 17.29 -29.69 6.43
N SER A 295 17.16 -29.76 5.11
CA SER A 295 16.85 -31.01 4.43
C SER A 295 18.15 -31.71 4.07
N TYR A 296 18.30 -32.98 4.47
CA TYR A 296 19.42 -33.81 4.03
C TYR A 296 19.01 -35.28 3.97
N ASN A 297 19.62 -36.02 3.05
CA ASN A 297 19.23 -37.42 2.82
C ASN A 297 19.74 -38.35 3.93
N ASN A 298 21.02 -38.23 4.29
CA ASN A 298 21.64 -39.01 5.36
C ASN A 298 22.92 -38.34 5.86
N ALA A 299 23.24 -38.54 7.15
CA ALA A 299 24.51 -38.14 7.76
C ALA A 299 25.41 -39.36 8.01
N VAL A 300 26.70 -39.22 7.77
CA VAL A 300 27.72 -40.26 8.03
C VAL A 300 28.83 -39.74 8.93
N ALA A 301 29.40 -40.62 9.75
CA ALA A 301 30.45 -40.26 10.70
C ALA A 301 31.83 -40.20 10.01
N GLY A 302 32.61 -39.17 10.30
CA GLY A 302 34.01 -39.08 9.90
C GLY A 302 34.90 -40.10 10.62
N THR A 303 36.05 -40.42 10.02
CA THR A 303 37.01 -41.43 10.52
C THR A 303 38.29 -40.84 11.10
N GLY A 304 38.45 -39.52 11.05
CA GLY A 304 39.60 -38.78 11.56
C GLY A 304 39.68 -38.68 13.08
N LYS A 305 40.74 -38.04 13.57
CA LYS A 305 41.03 -37.94 15.00
C LYS A 305 40.43 -36.69 15.62
N ILE A 306 39.67 -36.85 16.71
CA ILE A 306 39.14 -35.76 17.54
C ILE A 306 39.54 -36.02 18.99
N THR A 307 40.22 -35.07 19.64
CA THR A 307 40.73 -35.27 21.02
C THR A 307 39.76 -34.83 22.11
N GLY A 308 38.84 -33.90 21.81
CA GLY A 308 37.81 -33.41 22.72
C GLY A 308 36.46 -34.12 22.58
N LYS A 309 35.40 -33.44 22.99
CA LYS A 309 34.03 -33.96 22.97
C LYS A 309 33.33 -33.69 21.65
N LYS A 310 32.49 -34.65 21.23
CA LYS A 310 31.65 -34.58 20.02
C LYS A 310 30.21 -34.33 20.45
N VAL A 311 29.72 -33.12 20.17
CA VAL A 311 28.36 -32.70 20.53
C VAL A 311 27.57 -32.47 19.25
N ILE A 312 26.41 -33.11 19.15
CA ILE A 312 25.45 -32.86 18.08
C ILE A 312 24.19 -32.27 18.72
N VAL A 313 23.78 -31.10 18.26
CA VAL A 313 22.52 -30.44 18.60
C VAL A 313 21.63 -30.51 17.37
N THR A 314 20.38 -30.92 17.53
CA THR A 314 19.45 -31.02 16.41
C THR A 314 18.09 -30.46 16.79
N GLY A 315 17.34 -29.94 15.81
CA GLY A 315 15.89 -29.75 15.97
C GLY A 315 15.20 -31.08 16.34
N ALA A 316 14.04 -30.99 16.98
CA ALA A 316 13.31 -32.15 17.51
C ALA A 316 13.01 -33.22 16.43
N ASP A 317 12.70 -32.79 15.21
CA ASP A 317 12.31 -33.66 14.08
C ASP A 317 13.49 -34.10 13.20
N VAL A 318 14.71 -33.68 13.52
CA VAL A 318 15.91 -33.98 12.73
C VAL A 318 16.51 -35.32 13.18
N SER A 319 16.66 -36.27 12.25
CA SER A 319 17.25 -37.59 12.53
C SER A 319 18.75 -37.64 12.25
N VAL A 320 19.50 -38.06 13.27
CA VAL A 320 20.96 -38.32 13.21
C VAL A 320 21.29 -39.74 13.70
N ASP A 321 20.32 -40.66 13.61
CA ASP A 321 20.41 -41.99 14.24
C ASP A 321 21.63 -42.80 13.73
N ASN A 322 21.99 -42.62 12.46
CA ASN A 322 23.13 -43.30 11.81
C ASN A 322 24.51 -42.86 12.33
N VAL A 323 24.60 -41.71 13.00
CA VAL A 323 25.84 -41.20 13.62
C VAL A 323 25.74 -41.17 15.15
N SER A 324 24.71 -41.78 15.72
CA SER A 324 24.46 -41.70 17.16
C SER A 324 25.58 -42.28 18.03
N SER A 325 26.24 -43.34 17.55
CA SER A 325 27.38 -43.97 18.23
C SER A 325 28.68 -43.19 18.13
N PHE A 326 28.76 -42.22 17.21
CA PHE A 326 29.93 -41.37 17.03
C PHE A 326 29.98 -40.23 18.06
N ALA A 327 28.83 -39.65 18.42
CA ALA A 327 28.73 -38.50 19.31
C ALA A 327 28.83 -38.88 20.81
N ASP A 328 29.39 -37.98 21.62
CA ASP A 328 29.33 -38.09 23.09
C ASP A 328 27.98 -37.60 23.63
N TYR A 329 27.41 -36.56 22.99
CA TYR A 329 26.14 -35.95 23.35
C TYR A 329 25.31 -35.69 22.10
N ILE A 330 24.03 -36.04 22.15
CA ILE A 330 23.03 -35.72 21.12
C ILE A 330 21.88 -35.01 21.82
N ILE A 331 21.67 -33.75 21.48
CA ILE A 331 20.69 -32.89 22.15
C ILE A 331 19.64 -32.53 21.11
N LYS A 332 18.45 -33.12 21.25
CA LYS A 332 17.30 -32.78 20.43
C LYS A 332 16.55 -31.65 21.10
N ILE A 333 16.48 -30.48 20.46
CA ILE A 333 15.82 -29.29 21.00
C ILE A 333 14.51 -29.01 20.26
N ASP A 334 13.43 -28.84 21.02
CA ASP A 334 12.13 -28.32 20.58
C ASP A 334 12.06 -26.83 20.94
N GLY A 335 12.45 -25.98 19.98
CA GLY A 335 12.62 -24.53 20.13
C GLY A 335 13.97 -24.11 20.73
N GLY A 336 14.32 -22.84 20.56
CA GLY A 336 15.48 -22.17 21.14
C GLY A 336 16.83 -22.58 20.56
N ASN A 337 17.90 -22.25 21.29
CA ASN A 337 19.27 -22.64 20.94
C ASN A 337 19.96 -23.36 22.12
N CYS A 338 20.93 -24.21 21.81
CA CYS A 338 21.77 -24.87 22.78
C CYS A 338 23.24 -24.53 22.53
N ILE A 339 23.90 -23.98 23.55
CA ILE A 339 25.33 -23.66 23.52
C ILE A 339 26.04 -24.55 24.54
N PRO A 340 26.89 -25.50 24.11
CA PRO A 340 27.71 -26.28 25.02
C PRO A 340 28.72 -25.39 25.74
N VAL A 341 28.84 -25.56 27.05
CA VAL A 341 29.78 -24.82 27.91
C VAL A 341 30.98 -25.72 28.17
N PHE A 342 32.14 -25.35 27.62
CA PHE A 342 33.37 -26.13 27.77
C PHE A 342 34.37 -25.48 28.72
N ASP A 343 35.18 -26.31 29.37
CA ASP A 343 36.48 -25.95 29.93
C ASP A 343 37.54 -26.77 29.20
N LYS A 344 38.20 -26.15 28.22
CA LYS A 344 39.07 -26.83 27.25
C LYS A 344 38.32 -27.98 26.57
N THR A 345 38.64 -29.23 26.88
CA THR A 345 38.05 -30.44 26.29
C THR A 345 36.97 -31.08 27.16
N GLU A 346 36.62 -30.51 28.32
CA GLU A 346 35.55 -31.01 29.18
C GLU A 346 34.26 -30.22 29.00
N VAL A 347 33.12 -30.92 29.02
CA VAL A 347 31.78 -30.32 29.06
C VAL A 347 31.45 -29.97 30.52
N LYS A 348 31.27 -28.68 30.82
CA LYS A 348 30.78 -28.20 32.13
C LYS A 348 29.25 -28.15 32.19
N GLY A 349 28.60 -28.14 31.04
CA GLY A 349 27.15 -28.21 30.90
C GLY A 349 26.71 -27.59 29.58
N PHE A 350 25.43 -27.25 29.51
CA PHE A 350 24.79 -26.69 28.32
C PHE A 350 23.95 -25.50 28.74
N SER A 351 24.13 -24.38 28.04
CA SER A 351 23.25 -23.22 28.19
C SER A 351 22.18 -23.28 27.11
N PHE A 352 20.96 -22.92 27.49
CA PHE A 352 19.83 -22.86 26.58
C PHE A 352 19.29 -21.45 26.51
N THR A 353 18.89 -21.05 25.32
CA THR A 353 18.11 -19.83 25.12
C THR A 353 16.75 -20.19 24.54
N ASP A 354 15.77 -19.30 24.68
CA ASP A 354 14.60 -19.35 23.81
C ASP A 354 14.93 -18.86 22.38
N ASP A 355 13.92 -18.83 21.52
CA ASP A 355 14.02 -18.43 20.11
C ASP A 355 14.50 -16.98 19.94
N PHE A 356 14.47 -16.17 20.99
CA PHE A 356 14.91 -14.77 20.98
C PHE A 356 16.32 -14.59 21.56
N GLY A 357 16.98 -15.69 21.91
CA GLY A 357 18.32 -15.70 22.51
C GLY A 357 18.34 -15.31 23.99
N VAL A 358 17.20 -15.32 24.69
CA VAL A 358 17.16 -15.06 26.14
C VAL A 358 17.61 -16.30 26.91
N PRO A 359 18.64 -16.20 27.77
CA PRO A 359 19.12 -17.33 28.57
C PRO A 359 18.06 -17.86 29.53
N LEU A 360 17.95 -19.19 29.62
CA LEU A 360 16.94 -19.87 30.42
C LEU A 360 17.51 -20.43 31.72
N THR A 361 16.71 -20.36 32.79
CA THR A 361 16.98 -20.99 34.09
C THR A 361 16.10 -22.21 34.35
N SER A 362 15.21 -22.55 33.41
CA SER A 362 14.35 -23.75 33.46
C SER A 362 14.16 -24.33 32.06
N ILE A 363 14.18 -25.66 31.96
CA ILE A 363 13.93 -26.43 30.72
C ILE A 363 13.15 -27.70 31.05
N VAL A 364 12.56 -28.33 30.02
CA VAL A 364 12.01 -29.69 30.15
C VAL A 364 13.01 -30.68 29.55
N LEU A 365 13.73 -31.40 30.40
CA LEU A 365 14.71 -32.42 30.03
C LEU A 365 14.05 -33.81 30.10
N ASN A 366 13.97 -34.51 28.98
CA ASN A 366 13.38 -35.85 28.87
C ASN A 366 11.98 -35.94 29.52
N GLY A 367 11.17 -34.90 29.29
CA GLY A 367 9.82 -34.77 29.88
C GLY A 367 9.77 -34.35 31.35
N GLN A 368 10.90 -33.98 31.97
CA GLN A 368 10.97 -33.52 33.36
C GLN A 368 11.48 -32.08 33.46
N ASN A 369 10.80 -31.26 34.25
CA ASN A 369 11.25 -29.89 34.53
C ASN A 369 12.58 -29.92 35.29
N THR A 370 13.57 -29.22 34.75
CA THR A 370 14.92 -29.09 35.32
C THR A 370 15.26 -27.61 35.42
N ASN A 371 15.81 -27.18 36.55
CA ASN A 371 16.16 -25.79 36.81
C ASN A 371 17.67 -25.64 37.01
N SER A 372 18.20 -24.45 36.70
CA SER A 372 19.58 -24.07 36.95
C SER A 372 19.68 -22.61 37.38
N ASP A 373 20.32 -22.35 38.51
CA ASP A 373 20.49 -21.00 39.08
C ASP A 373 21.44 -20.11 38.25
N ASN A 374 22.35 -20.72 37.49
CA ASN A 374 23.33 -20.01 36.66
C ASN A 374 23.06 -20.17 35.15
N GLY A 375 21.93 -20.78 34.76
CA GLY A 375 21.56 -21.01 33.36
C GLY A 375 22.41 -22.06 32.63
N VAL A 376 23.22 -22.84 33.36
CA VAL A 376 24.02 -23.95 32.83
C VAL A 376 23.47 -25.27 33.37
N PHE A 377 23.08 -26.17 32.47
CA PHE A 377 22.44 -27.44 32.80
C PHE A 377 23.40 -28.60 32.57
N ALA A 378 23.48 -29.50 33.55
CA ALA A 378 24.21 -30.76 33.39
C ALA A 378 23.32 -31.79 32.69
N LEU A 379 23.78 -32.32 31.56
CA LEU A 379 23.09 -33.38 30.81
C LEU A 379 23.85 -34.70 30.89
N PRO A 380 23.14 -35.85 30.90
CA PRO A 380 23.80 -37.14 30.74
C PRO A 380 24.43 -37.26 29.35
N ALA A 381 25.53 -38.02 29.25
CA ALA A 381 26.07 -38.43 27.96
C ALA A 381 25.07 -39.33 27.21
N GLY A 382 25.08 -39.28 25.88
CA GLY A 382 24.07 -39.91 25.03
C GLY A 382 22.99 -38.95 24.55
N VAL A 383 21.77 -39.45 24.33
CA VAL A 383 20.64 -38.68 23.78
C VAL A 383 19.87 -37.98 24.89
N SER A 384 19.64 -36.68 24.76
CA SER A 384 18.74 -35.89 25.59
C SER A 384 17.74 -35.15 24.71
N GLU A 385 16.47 -35.21 25.09
CA GLU A 385 15.39 -34.43 24.50
C GLU A 385 15.10 -33.23 25.40
N ILE A 386 15.17 -32.04 24.81
CA ILE A 386 14.97 -30.76 25.49
C ILE A 386 13.78 -30.09 24.86
N LYS A 387 12.80 -29.74 25.68
CA LYS A 387 11.74 -28.83 25.27
C LYS A 387 11.95 -27.49 25.92
N ILE A 388 12.04 -26.47 25.07
CA ILE A 388 12.16 -25.09 25.50
C ILE A 388 10.77 -24.50 25.66
N THR A 389 10.48 -24.02 26.86
CA THR A 389 9.29 -23.21 27.11
C THR A 389 9.71 -21.76 26.98
N SER A 390 9.25 -21.09 25.91
CA SER A 390 9.64 -19.71 25.61
C SER A 390 9.42 -18.80 26.83
N SER A 391 10.48 -18.06 27.20
CA SER A 391 10.46 -17.19 28.38
C SER A 391 9.95 -15.79 28.06
N VAL A 392 9.85 -15.47 26.77
CA VAL A 392 9.44 -14.16 26.26
C VAL A 392 8.20 -14.29 25.40
N SER A 393 7.30 -13.33 25.57
CA SER A 393 6.19 -13.11 24.64
C SER A 393 6.28 -11.67 24.16
N LEU A 394 6.49 -11.48 22.85
CA LEU A 394 6.53 -10.15 22.25
C LEU A 394 5.14 -9.55 22.30
N ASN A 395 4.97 -8.49 23.08
CA ASN A 395 3.70 -7.80 23.21
C ASN A 395 3.94 -6.31 23.15
N LEU A 396 3.27 -5.63 22.21
CA LEU A 396 3.35 -4.20 22.09
C LEU A 396 2.75 -3.54 23.35
N ASN A 397 3.62 -3.05 24.24
CA ASN A 397 3.27 -2.31 25.43
C ASN A 397 2.80 -0.91 25.05
N LYS A 398 1.51 -0.82 24.74
CA LYS A 398 0.85 0.45 24.41
C LYS A 398 1.08 1.43 25.55
N ASN A 399 0.89 1.06 26.81
CA ASN A 399 0.95 1.96 27.96
C ASN A 399 2.39 2.37 28.39
N ALA A 400 3.43 2.18 27.57
CA ALA A 400 4.81 2.49 27.97
C ALA A 400 5.12 4.00 27.97
N ASN A 401 5.68 4.55 29.05
CA ASN A 401 6.39 5.83 29.00
C ASN A 401 7.81 5.58 28.46
N TYR A 402 7.99 5.76 27.16
CA TYR A 402 9.18 5.26 26.46
C TYR A 402 10.27 6.33 26.25
N VAL A 403 10.07 7.59 26.69
CA VAL A 403 11.10 8.66 26.69
C VAL A 403 10.99 9.51 27.96
N ASN A 404 12.11 10.00 28.51
CA ASN A 404 12.16 10.79 29.77
C ASN A 404 12.84 12.17 29.67
N GLY A 405 13.23 12.64 28.48
CA GLY A 405 13.99 13.90 28.29
C GLY A 405 15.40 13.87 28.88
N TYR A 406 16.03 15.04 29.03
CA TYR A 406 17.38 15.21 29.58
C TYR A 406 17.35 15.74 31.02
N GLU A 407 18.41 15.51 31.79
CA GLU A 407 18.54 15.93 33.19
C GLU A 407 18.44 17.46 33.39
N ASP A 408 18.73 18.23 32.35
CA ASP A 408 18.61 19.70 32.34
C ASP A 408 17.16 20.20 32.14
N GLY A 409 16.17 19.30 32.05
CA GLY A 409 14.76 19.64 31.86
C GLY A 409 14.39 19.99 30.41
N THR A 410 15.23 19.63 29.43
CA THR A 410 14.96 19.79 27.99
C THR A 410 14.57 18.46 27.34
N PHE A 411 13.84 18.50 26.22
CA PHE A 411 13.57 17.32 25.38
C PHE A 411 14.45 17.28 24.12
N ARG A 412 14.86 18.44 23.62
CA ARG A 412 15.63 18.68 22.39
C ARG A 412 14.95 18.11 21.14
N PRO A 413 13.75 18.61 20.78
CA PRO A 413 12.90 17.99 19.76
C PRO A 413 13.52 17.92 18.36
N GLN A 414 14.44 18.83 18.05
CA GLN A 414 15.12 18.93 16.74
C GLN A 414 16.46 18.18 16.69
N ASN A 415 16.92 17.60 17.82
CA ASN A 415 18.10 16.76 17.79
C ASN A 415 17.76 15.42 17.11
N ASN A 416 18.73 14.87 16.40
CA ASN A 416 18.65 13.51 15.88
C ASN A 416 18.90 12.49 16.99
N ILE A 417 18.43 11.26 16.78
CA ILE A 417 18.65 10.13 17.68
C ILE A 417 19.63 9.13 17.04
N THR A 418 20.45 8.48 17.87
CA THR A 418 21.37 7.42 17.44
C THR A 418 20.65 6.09 17.20
N ARG A 419 21.29 5.16 16.47
CA ARG A 419 20.77 3.79 16.28
C ARG A 419 20.59 3.05 17.60
N ALA A 420 21.57 3.13 18.51
CA ALA A 420 21.48 2.51 19.83
C ALA A 420 20.28 3.03 20.63
N GLU A 421 20.07 4.35 20.65
CA GLU A 421 18.93 4.95 21.35
C GLU A 421 17.58 4.54 20.73
N ALA A 422 17.48 4.50 19.40
CA ALA A 422 16.28 4.07 18.70
C ALA A 422 15.95 2.58 18.96
N ILE A 423 16.94 1.70 18.85
CA ILE A 423 16.78 0.26 19.09
C ILE A 423 16.37 0.02 20.54
N THR A 424 17.07 0.60 21.52
CA THR A 424 16.70 0.44 22.93
C THR A 424 15.29 0.95 23.23
N LEU A 425 14.88 2.07 22.65
CA LEU A 425 13.51 2.58 22.79
C LEU A 425 12.49 1.57 22.27
N LEU A 426 12.68 1.07 21.06
CA LEU A 426 11.77 0.13 20.41
C LEU A 426 11.75 -1.24 21.11
N SER A 427 12.88 -1.74 21.61
CA SER A 427 12.92 -3.00 22.37
C SER A 427 12.05 -2.92 23.62
N ARG A 428 12.11 -1.79 24.35
CA ARG A 428 11.29 -1.56 25.55
C ARG A 428 9.79 -1.43 25.25
N LEU A 429 9.41 -1.18 24.00
CA LEU A 429 8.01 -1.18 23.59
C LEU A 429 7.42 -2.58 23.44
N ILE A 430 8.25 -3.63 23.27
CA ILE A 430 7.74 -4.97 22.95
C ILE A 430 8.07 -6.03 24.00
N VAL A 431 8.97 -5.72 24.92
CA VAL A 431 9.33 -6.59 26.04
C VAL A 431 9.84 -5.78 27.22
N ASP A 432 9.67 -6.32 28.42
CA ASP A 432 10.15 -5.70 29.66
C ASP A 432 11.68 -5.61 29.71
N ASP A 433 12.20 -4.48 30.17
CA ASP A 433 13.64 -4.17 30.24
C ASP A 433 14.43 -5.23 31.03
N SER A 434 13.82 -5.79 32.08
CA SER A 434 14.45 -6.81 32.95
C SER A 434 14.70 -8.15 32.25
N VAL A 435 14.03 -8.41 31.13
CA VAL A 435 14.18 -9.63 30.34
C VAL A 435 15.42 -9.57 29.45
N ILE A 436 15.74 -8.39 28.91
CA ILE A 436 16.86 -8.22 27.97
C ILE A 436 18.14 -7.74 28.68
N LYS A 437 18.02 -6.74 29.55
CA LYS A 437 19.16 -5.93 29.99
C LYS A 437 20.26 -6.76 30.65
N GLY A 438 21.45 -6.74 30.05
CA GLY A 438 22.65 -7.44 30.54
C GLY A 438 22.61 -8.96 30.37
N LYS A 439 21.66 -9.50 29.60
CA LYS A 439 21.44 -10.94 29.44
C LYS A 439 21.74 -11.47 28.04
N ILE A 440 21.77 -10.59 27.06
CA ILE A 440 21.98 -10.93 25.64
C ILE A 440 23.22 -10.18 25.17
N GLY A 441 24.11 -10.87 24.45
CA GLY A 441 25.25 -10.24 23.78
C GLY A 441 24.89 -9.89 22.34
N ALA A 442 25.56 -8.89 21.76
CA ALA A 442 25.44 -8.57 20.35
C ALA A 442 26.67 -9.07 19.59
N ASN A 443 26.46 -9.65 18.42
CA ASN A 443 27.51 -10.14 17.54
C ASN A 443 27.77 -9.11 16.42
N TYR A 444 28.15 -7.89 16.81
CA TYR A 444 28.60 -6.84 15.90
C TYR A 444 29.97 -6.33 16.35
N ASP A 445 30.90 -6.14 15.41
CA ASP A 445 32.29 -5.78 15.69
C ASP A 445 32.43 -4.41 16.37
N ASP A 446 31.44 -3.53 16.18
CA ASP A 446 31.41 -2.18 16.69
C ASP A 446 30.49 -1.99 17.91
N VAL A 447 30.00 -3.08 18.49
CA VAL A 447 29.29 -3.07 19.77
C VAL A 447 30.25 -3.48 20.89
N GLU A 448 30.58 -2.52 21.74
CA GLU A 448 31.44 -2.77 22.89
C GLU A 448 30.73 -3.68 23.92
N ALA A 449 31.38 -4.77 24.32
CA ALA A 449 30.87 -5.67 25.35
C ALA A 449 30.63 -4.92 26.67
N GLY A 450 29.46 -5.12 27.27
CA GLY A 450 29.00 -4.41 28.46
C GLY A 450 28.47 -3.00 28.20
N ALA A 451 28.44 -2.51 26.95
CA ALA A 451 27.81 -1.25 26.62
C ALA A 451 26.33 -1.27 26.99
N TRP A 452 25.80 -0.13 27.43
CA TRP A 452 24.42 -0.04 27.93
C TRP A 452 23.37 -0.47 26.88
N TYR A 453 23.70 -0.41 25.59
CA TYR A 453 22.83 -0.79 24.49
C TYR A 453 23.04 -2.23 23.97
N GLU A 454 24.10 -2.92 24.40
CA GLU A 454 24.52 -4.21 23.83
C GLU A 454 23.37 -5.22 23.79
N SER A 455 22.70 -5.45 24.93
CA SER A 455 21.67 -6.47 24.99
C SER A 455 20.43 -6.16 24.15
N TYR A 456 20.11 -4.88 23.94
CA TYR A 456 18.97 -4.50 23.09
C TYR A 456 19.29 -4.71 21.61
N ILE A 457 20.53 -4.40 21.21
CA ILE A 457 21.02 -4.71 19.87
C ILE A 457 21.05 -6.22 19.66
N GLY A 458 21.60 -6.98 20.61
CA GLY A 458 21.62 -8.45 20.55
C GLY A 458 20.21 -9.05 20.46
N PHE A 459 19.24 -8.50 21.19
CA PHE A 459 17.85 -8.92 21.11
C PHE A 459 17.25 -8.70 19.71
N PHE A 460 17.40 -7.49 19.14
CA PHE A 460 16.89 -7.20 17.80
C PHE A 460 17.67 -7.94 16.71
N GLN A 461 18.95 -8.24 16.94
CA GLN A 461 19.76 -9.08 16.06
C GLN A 461 19.19 -10.50 16.00
N ASN A 462 18.87 -11.11 17.15
CA ASN A 462 18.29 -12.46 17.19
C ASN A 462 16.89 -12.53 16.56
N LEU A 463 16.16 -11.41 16.55
CA LEU A 463 14.86 -11.29 15.88
C LEU A 463 14.97 -11.09 14.36
N GLY A 464 16.17 -10.87 13.82
CA GLY A 464 16.39 -10.50 12.42
C GLY A 464 15.98 -9.06 12.07
N PHE A 465 15.60 -8.25 13.05
CA PHE A 465 15.07 -6.90 12.79
C PHE A 465 16.15 -5.92 12.30
N LEU A 466 17.42 -6.25 12.48
CA LEU A 466 18.54 -5.37 12.15
C LEU A 466 19.10 -5.62 10.75
N ASP A 467 18.71 -6.69 10.06
CA ASP A 467 19.33 -7.13 8.81
C ASP A 467 19.36 -6.02 7.75
N ASN A 468 18.24 -5.32 7.58
CA ASN A 468 18.05 -4.25 6.59
C ASN A 468 18.67 -2.89 6.97
N ILE A 469 19.20 -2.75 8.19
CA ILE A 469 19.83 -1.52 8.68
C ILE A 469 21.29 -1.71 9.11
N SER A 470 21.72 -2.97 9.21
CA SER A 470 23.10 -3.33 9.49
C SER A 470 24.05 -2.80 8.42
N ARG A 471 25.29 -2.56 8.83
CA ARG A 471 26.38 -2.05 8.00
C ARG A 471 27.42 -3.14 7.84
N ASP A 472 28.31 -2.95 6.87
CA ASP A 472 29.41 -3.87 6.59
C ASP A 472 28.91 -5.33 6.51
N TYR A 473 27.85 -5.55 5.72
CA TYR A 473 27.25 -6.87 5.45
C TYR A 473 26.79 -7.63 6.71
N GLY A 474 26.31 -6.91 7.71
CA GLY A 474 25.86 -7.51 8.97
C GLY A 474 26.95 -7.63 10.03
N LEU A 475 28.16 -7.12 9.78
CA LEU A 475 29.26 -7.11 10.77
C LEU A 475 29.20 -5.92 11.72
N LYS A 476 28.53 -4.82 11.33
CA LYS A 476 28.41 -3.62 12.15
C LYS A 476 26.98 -3.12 12.24
N ILE A 477 26.70 -2.36 13.30
CA ILE A 477 25.41 -1.68 13.48
C ILE A 477 25.55 -0.17 13.64
N ALA A 478 26.78 0.35 13.77
CA ALA A 478 27.12 1.74 13.97
C ALA A 478 26.27 2.38 15.10
N PRO A 479 26.37 1.87 16.34
CA PRO A 479 25.41 2.17 17.41
C PRO A 479 25.34 3.67 17.78
N THR A 480 26.44 4.40 17.61
CA THR A 480 26.57 5.82 17.98
C THR A 480 26.23 6.80 16.86
N GLU A 481 25.98 6.32 15.63
CA GLU A 481 25.57 7.16 14.51
C GLU A 481 24.07 7.46 14.54
N ASN A 482 23.68 8.58 13.95
CA ASN A 482 22.27 8.96 13.82
C ASN A 482 21.54 7.98 12.90
N ILE A 483 20.38 7.50 13.34
CA ILE A 483 19.51 6.65 12.51
C ILE A 483 18.77 7.51 11.48
N THR A 484 18.65 6.99 10.26
CA THR A 484 17.87 7.63 9.20
C THR A 484 16.37 7.37 9.36
N ARG A 485 15.54 8.22 8.74
CA ARG A 485 14.09 8.05 8.74
C ARG A 485 13.65 6.76 8.07
N GLY A 486 14.33 6.34 7.00
CA GLY A 486 14.10 5.06 6.33
C GLY A 486 14.42 3.87 7.23
N GLU A 487 15.58 3.87 7.88
CA GLU A 487 15.99 2.82 8.83
C GLU A 487 15.03 2.72 10.02
N PHE A 488 14.62 3.85 10.61
CA PHE A 488 13.67 3.85 11.72
C PHE A 488 12.30 3.29 11.31
N THR A 489 11.85 3.62 10.09
CA THR A 489 10.60 3.09 9.52
C THR A 489 10.70 1.58 9.27
N GLN A 490 11.86 1.10 8.82
CA GLN A 490 12.11 -0.33 8.68
C GLN A 490 11.97 -1.06 10.02
N LEU A 491 12.57 -0.54 11.10
CA LEU A 491 12.44 -1.16 12.42
C LEU A 491 10.99 -1.23 12.93
N ILE A 492 10.19 -0.17 12.71
CA ILE A 492 8.76 -0.20 13.04
C ILE A 492 8.02 -1.28 12.22
N TYR A 493 8.37 -1.42 10.94
CA TYR A 493 7.78 -2.44 10.07
C TYR A 493 8.06 -3.86 10.59
N GLU A 494 9.30 -4.17 10.95
CA GLU A 494 9.66 -5.50 11.50
C GLU A 494 8.93 -5.79 12.82
N ILE A 495 8.80 -4.78 13.68
CA ILE A 495 8.02 -4.94 14.93
C ILE A 495 6.53 -5.15 14.61
N SER A 496 5.99 -4.44 13.63
CA SER A 496 4.59 -4.57 13.22
C SER A 496 4.29 -5.98 12.70
N THR A 497 5.16 -6.57 11.89
CA THR A 497 4.98 -7.94 11.36
C THR A 497 5.11 -8.99 12.45
N ALA A 498 5.96 -8.76 13.45
CA ALA A 498 6.16 -9.68 14.57
C ALA A 498 5.10 -9.58 15.69
N THR A 499 4.42 -8.44 15.84
CA THR A 499 3.51 -8.19 16.98
C THR A 499 2.05 -7.93 16.59
N GLN A 500 1.73 -7.78 15.30
CA GLN A 500 0.38 -7.52 14.81
C GLN A 500 0.10 -8.35 13.54
N ASP A 501 -1.19 -8.59 13.23
CA ASP A 501 -1.59 -9.24 11.96
C ASP A 501 -1.04 -8.45 10.76
N SER A 502 -0.43 -9.15 9.80
CA SER A 502 0.34 -8.58 8.69
C SER A 502 -0.41 -7.45 7.97
N PRO A 503 0.15 -6.22 7.90
CA PRO A 503 -0.55 -5.08 7.34
C PRO A 503 -0.69 -5.19 5.81
N SER A 504 -1.86 -4.84 5.28
CA SER A 504 -2.04 -4.68 3.84
C SER A 504 -1.28 -3.45 3.33
N VAL A 505 -0.39 -3.65 2.36
CA VAL A 505 0.47 -2.60 1.82
C VAL A 505 -0.25 -1.90 0.66
N LYS A 506 -0.64 -0.63 0.84
CA LYS A 506 -1.04 0.26 -0.26
C LYS A 506 0.18 0.99 -0.78
N LEU A 507 0.38 0.99 -2.10
CA LEU A 507 1.50 1.67 -2.74
C LEU A 507 1.23 3.18 -2.83
N LYS A 508 2.07 4.01 -2.21
CA LYS A 508 2.11 5.47 -2.40
C LYS A 508 3.49 5.87 -2.91
N SER A 509 3.57 6.55 -4.05
CA SER A 509 4.83 7.02 -4.59
C SER A 509 5.28 8.32 -3.92
N PHE A 510 6.58 8.41 -3.58
CA PHE A 510 7.25 9.65 -3.18
C PHE A 510 8.28 10.01 -4.26
N THR A 511 8.51 11.31 -4.45
CA THR A 511 9.41 11.79 -5.53
C THR A 511 10.88 11.43 -5.31
N ASP A 512 11.28 11.16 -4.07
CA ASP A 512 12.64 10.82 -3.65
C ASP A 512 12.80 9.35 -3.22
N VAL A 513 11.77 8.51 -3.41
CA VAL A 513 11.82 7.07 -3.13
C VAL A 513 11.62 6.32 -4.45
N SER A 514 12.70 5.79 -5.00
CA SER A 514 12.62 4.99 -6.24
C SER A 514 11.89 3.66 -6.04
N SER A 515 11.41 3.05 -7.12
CA SER A 515 10.74 1.74 -7.08
C SER A 515 11.65 0.59 -6.61
N ASN A 516 12.97 0.80 -6.61
CA ASN A 516 13.97 -0.18 -6.17
C ASN A 516 14.62 0.24 -4.84
N HIS A 517 14.05 1.21 -4.14
CA HIS A 517 14.59 1.67 -2.87
C HIS A 517 14.48 0.57 -1.81
N LYS A 518 15.56 0.30 -1.06
CA LYS A 518 15.62 -0.78 -0.07
C LYS A 518 14.49 -0.75 0.97
N TYR A 519 14.06 0.45 1.40
CA TYR A 519 12.99 0.66 2.38
C TYR A 519 11.59 0.83 1.79
N LEU A 520 11.38 0.60 0.49
CA LEU A 520 10.10 0.88 -0.18
C LEU A 520 8.91 0.18 0.48
N THR A 521 9.06 -1.09 0.84
CA THR A 521 7.98 -1.89 1.47
C THR A 521 7.60 -1.33 2.82
N ALA A 522 8.58 -1.08 3.70
CA ALA A 522 8.35 -0.52 5.03
C ALA A 522 7.73 0.87 4.96
N ILE A 523 8.20 1.72 4.04
CA ILE A 523 7.64 3.06 3.80
C ILE A 523 6.16 2.97 3.39
N ASN A 524 5.84 2.12 2.41
CA ASN A 524 4.46 1.95 1.96
C ASN A 524 3.54 1.40 3.07
N ALA A 525 4.02 0.44 3.85
CA ALA A 525 3.28 -0.11 4.99
C ALA A 525 3.02 0.95 6.08
N ALA A 526 4.05 1.74 6.43
CA ALA A 526 3.91 2.80 7.42
C ALA A 526 2.96 3.93 6.94
N VAL A 527 2.89 4.17 5.63
CA VAL A 527 1.95 5.11 5.02
C VAL A 527 0.54 4.55 4.98
N SER A 528 0.36 3.30 4.54
CA SER A 528 -0.96 2.67 4.44
C SER A 528 -1.65 2.54 5.80
N THR A 529 -0.86 2.38 6.87
CA THR A 529 -1.32 2.30 8.26
C THR A 529 -1.38 3.64 8.98
N GLY A 530 -1.02 4.74 8.31
CA GLY A 530 -1.09 6.09 8.88
C GLY A 530 -0.02 6.42 9.93
N ILE A 531 1.01 5.59 10.09
CA ILE A 531 2.15 5.85 10.98
C ILE A 531 2.93 7.08 10.49
N VAL A 532 3.08 7.24 9.17
CA VAL A 532 3.76 8.36 8.52
C VAL A 532 3.03 8.80 7.26
N THR A 533 3.06 10.09 6.92
CA THR A 533 2.32 10.65 5.77
C THR A 533 3.22 11.10 4.60
N GLY A 534 4.50 11.30 4.88
CA GLY A 534 5.45 12.05 4.03
C GLY A 534 5.50 13.55 4.40
N TYR A 535 6.27 14.32 3.64
CA TYR A 535 6.34 15.78 3.74
C TYR A 535 5.44 16.44 2.68
N ASP A 536 5.06 17.69 2.91
CA ASP A 536 4.16 18.47 2.03
C ASP A 536 4.73 18.70 0.62
N ASP A 537 6.05 18.61 0.48
CA ASP A 537 6.77 18.70 -0.81
C ASP A 537 6.70 17.40 -1.64
N GLY A 538 5.95 16.39 -1.18
CA GLY A 538 5.80 15.11 -1.87
C GLY A 538 6.98 14.15 -1.70
N THR A 539 7.88 14.43 -0.76
CA THR A 539 9.04 13.58 -0.43
C THR A 539 8.83 12.76 0.85
N PHE A 540 9.64 11.72 1.04
CA PHE A 540 9.72 10.95 2.29
C PHE A 540 11.00 11.23 3.09
N LYS A 541 12.09 11.60 2.41
CA LYS A 541 13.45 11.85 2.93
C LYS A 541 14.05 10.63 3.65
N PRO A 542 14.14 9.47 2.98
CA PRO A 542 14.55 8.21 3.63
C PRO A 542 15.97 8.25 4.19
N GLU A 543 16.88 8.96 3.53
CA GLU A 543 18.31 9.04 3.90
C GLU A 543 18.61 10.12 4.94
N ASN A 544 17.65 10.98 5.28
CA ASN A 544 17.86 12.01 6.29
C ASN A 544 17.81 11.39 7.69
N SER A 545 18.68 11.86 8.59
CA SER A 545 18.57 11.54 10.02
C SER A 545 17.19 11.96 10.56
N ILE A 546 16.57 11.09 11.37
CA ILE A 546 15.26 11.37 11.95
C ILE A 546 15.41 12.17 13.25
N THR A 547 14.55 13.17 13.43
CA THR A 547 14.54 13.97 14.66
C THR A 547 13.79 13.26 15.79
N ARG A 548 14.12 13.59 17.04
CA ARG A 548 13.43 13.09 18.24
C ARG A 548 11.92 13.38 18.20
N ALA A 549 11.51 14.54 17.68
CA ALA A 549 10.11 14.90 17.50
C ALA A 549 9.36 13.99 16.52
N GLU A 550 10.01 13.62 15.42
CA GLU A 550 9.44 12.70 14.42
C GLU A 550 9.35 11.27 14.96
N VAL A 551 10.37 10.83 15.70
CA VAL A 551 10.40 9.51 16.38
C VAL A 551 9.20 9.33 17.30
N VAL A 552 8.97 10.26 18.25
CA VAL A 552 7.83 10.15 19.18
C VAL A 552 6.49 10.23 18.45
N THR A 553 6.41 11.00 17.37
CA THR A 553 5.19 11.10 16.57
C THR A 553 4.88 9.77 15.87
N MET A 554 5.88 9.14 15.25
CA MET A 554 5.73 7.84 14.57
C MET A 554 5.41 6.73 15.56
N VAL A 555 6.12 6.68 16.70
CA VAL A 555 5.88 5.66 17.73
C VAL A 555 4.49 5.81 18.34
N ASN A 556 4.05 7.02 18.68
CA ASN A 556 2.69 7.25 19.19
C ASN A 556 1.62 6.75 18.22
N ARG A 557 1.76 7.04 16.93
CA ARG A 557 0.82 6.53 15.92
C ARG A 557 0.88 5.00 15.82
N PHE A 558 2.07 4.42 15.81
CA PHE A 558 2.27 2.98 15.74
C PHE A 558 1.58 2.22 16.89
N ILE A 559 1.63 2.75 18.10
CA ILE A 559 0.99 2.14 19.28
C ILE A 559 -0.48 2.56 19.48
N GLY A 560 -1.02 3.43 18.61
CA GLY A 560 -2.39 3.94 18.73
C GLY A 560 -2.60 4.96 19.86
N ARG A 561 -1.55 5.72 20.18
CA ARG A 561 -1.55 6.78 21.20
C ARG A 561 -2.03 8.09 20.58
N ILE A 562 -3.08 8.68 21.15
CA ILE A 562 -3.61 9.99 20.77
C ILE A 562 -3.22 11.02 21.85
N PRO A 563 -2.41 12.03 21.52
CA PRO A 563 -2.07 13.09 22.47
C PRO A 563 -3.23 14.04 22.75
N ASN A 564 -3.52 14.33 24.01
CA ASN A 564 -4.63 15.22 24.40
C ASN A 564 -4.19 16.68 24.62
N GLY A 565 -2.89 16.98 24.58
CA GLY A 565 -2.34 18.34 24.69
C GLY A 565 -2.32 18.92 26.12
N VAL A 566 -2.65 18.13 27.14
CA VAL A 566 -2.64 18.54 28.55
C VAL A 566 -1.24 18.34 29.14
N ALA A 567 -0.58 19.41 29.57
CA ALA A 567 0.67 19.28 30.31
C ALA A 567 0.41 18.64 31.68
N GLY A 568 0.93 17.43 31.91
CA GLY A 568 0.93 16.83 33.25
C GLY A 568 2.25 17.08 33.99
N THR A 569 2.69 16.16 34.84
CA THR A 569 3.81 16.36 35.79
C THR A 569 5.17 16.62 35.14
N ASN A 570 5.41 16.06 33.95
CA ASN A 570 6.61 16.30 33.16
C ASN A 570 6.36 17.44 32.15
N SER A 571 7.06 18.56 32.31
CA SER A 571 7.05 19.67 31.35
C SER A 571 8.49 20.02 30.96
N PHE A 572 8.75 20.13 29.64
CA PHE A 572 10.07 20.47 29.11
C PHE A 572 10.15 21.94 28.75
N SER A 573 11.27 22.58 29.06
CA SER A 573 11.44 24.03 28.87
C SER A 573 11.52 24.45 27.39
N ASP A 574 11.87 23.54 26.50
CA ASP A 574 12.21 23.79 25.08
C ASP A 574 11.14 23.31 24.08
N ILE A 575 9.95 22.92 24.56
CA ILE A 575 8.86 22.45 23.69
C ILE A 575 7.72 23.46 23.56
N SER A 576 7.79 24.64 24.19
CA SER A 576 6.73 25.64 24.06
C SER A 576 6.59 26.12 22.61
N GLY A 577 5.39 26.04 22.04
CA GLY A 577 5.10 26.43 20.65
C GLY A 577 5.64 25.46 19.57
N HIS A 578 6.23 24.33 19.95
CA HIS A 578 6.69 23.32 19.00
C HIS A 578 5.52 22.50 18.42
N TRP A 579 5.57 22.10 17.15
CA TRP A 579 4.47 21.35 16.53
C TRP A 579 4.26 19.96 17.17
N ALA A 580 5.33 19.38 17.72
CA ALA A 580 5.32 18.06 18.36
C ALA A 580 5.07 18.09 19.88
N SER A 581 4.76 19.23 20.50
CA SER A 581 4.70 19.32 21.97
C SER A 581 3.74 18.32 22.59
N SER A 582 2.57 18.14 21.99
CA SER A 582 1.59 17.16 22.47
C SER A 582 2.11 15.72 22.33
N GLN A 583 2.74 15.38 21.20
CA GLN A 583 3.35 14.08 20.94
C GLN A 583 4.46 13.77 21.96
N ILE A 584 5.30 14.76 22.26
CA ILE A 584 6.40 14.65 23.21
C ILE A 584 5.85 14.41 24.62
N LEU A 585 4.89 15.21 25.07
CA LEU A 585 4.29 15.04 26.39
C LEU A 585 3.57 13.69 26.50
N ALA A 586 2.89 13.24 25.44
CA ALA A 586 2.24 11.93 25.40
C ALA A 586 3.26 10.78 25.46
N ALA A 587 4.46 10.92 24.92
CA ALA A 587 5.52 9.91 25.03
C ALA A 587 6.09 9.76 26.46
N CYS A 588 5.93 10.80 27.29
CA CYS A 588 6.53 10.92 28.62
C CYS A 588 5.52 10.83 29.78
N ASN A 589 4.21 10.85 29.50
CA ASN A 589 3.19 10.92 30.54
C ASN A 589 1.87 10.26 30.13
N ASP A 590 1.52 9.16 30.81
CA ASP A 590 0.27 8.42 30.64
C ASP A 590 -1.00 9.27 30.82
N GLU A 591 -0.95 10.34 31.62
CA GLU A 591 -2.13 11.21 31.86
C GLU A 591 -2.48 12.11 30.65
N ASN A 592 -1.53 12.34 29.73
CA ASN A 592 -1.73 13.16 28.54
C ASN A 592 -2.14 12.32 27.31
N VAL A 593 -2.65 11.13 27.56
CA VAL A 593 -2.82 10.11 26.54
C VAL A 593 -4.25 9.61 26.55
N SER A 594 -4.88 9.64 25.37
CA SER A 594 -5.99 8.74 25.06
C SER A 594 -5.48 7.56 24.23
N TRP A 595 -6.02 6.38 24.50
CA TRP A 595 -5.64 5.14 23.86
C TRP A 595 -6.72 4.71 22.87
N THR A 596 -6.34 4.35 21.63
CA THR A 596 -7.19 3.47 20.84
C THR A 596 -7.04 2.07 21.41
N ALA A 597 -8.05 1.57 22.13
CA ALA A 597 -8.09 0.16 22.44
C ALA A 597 -8.16 -0.63 21.12
N LYS A 598 -7.45 -1.76 21.00
CA LYS A 598 -7.99 -2.86 20.16
C LYS A 598 -8.99 -3.61 21.03
N SER A 599 -10.06 -2.87 21.29
CA SER A 599 -11.35 -3.10 21.94
C SER A 599 -11.89 -1.68 22.16
N ASP A 600 -11.94 -0.88 21.10
CA ASP A 600 -12.42 0.48 21.14
C ASP A 600 -13.82 0.46 21.73
N GLY A 601 -13.90 0.90 22.99
CA GLY A 601 -14.98 0.63 23.90
C GLY A 601 -16.33 1.03 23.34
N GLY A 602 -16.96 0.11 22.61
CA GLY A 602 -18.14 0.37 21.82
C GLY A 602 -17.95 1.51 20.80
N LYS A 603 -16.88 1.52 19.99
CA LYS A 603 -16.76 2.38 18.80
C LYS A 603 -16.33 1.54 17.60
N TYR A 604 -16.64 2.00 16.39
CA TYR A 604 -16.34 1.30 15.14
C TYR A 604 -14.92 1.61 14.63
N VAL A 605 -14.19 0.57 14.20
CA VAL A 605 -12.92 0.71 13.47
C VAL A 605 -13.14 0.55 11.97
N LEU A 606 -12.84 1.59 11.21
CA LEU A 606 -12.80 1.49 9.76
C LEU A 606 -11.67 0.55 9.31
N SER A 607 -11.98 -0.44 8.47
CA SER A 607 -11.01 -1.39 7.94
C SER A 607 -11.27 -1.67 6.46
N GLY A 608 -10.21 -1.98 5.71
CA GLY A 608 -10.30 -2.27 4.28
C GLY A 608 -10.06 -1.07 3.37
N THR A 609 -10.40 -1.22 2.09
CA THR A 609 -9.95 -0.29 1.03
C THR A 609 -11.01 0.09 0.01
N SER A 610 -12.21 -0.46 0.15
CA SER A 610 -13.32 -0.26 -0.77
C SER A 610 -14.63 -0.20 0.00
N ALA A 611 -15.68 0.38 -0.59
CA ALA A 611 -17.03 0.40 -0.02
C ALA A 611 -17.49 -1.00 0.45
N LYS A 612 -17.16 -2.05 -0.32
CA LYS A 612 -17.40 -3.43 0.08
C LYS A 612 -16.71 -3.78 1.41
N ASP A 613 -15.41 -3.52 1.52
CA ASP A 613 -14.66 -3.87 2.73
C ASP A 613 -15.15 -3.08 3.94
N TYR A 614 -15.43 -1.79 3.76
CA TYR A 614 -15.94 -0.93 4.83
C TYR A 614 -17.28 -1.44 5.37
N MET A 615 -18.20 -1.82 4.47
CA MET A 615 -19.53 -2.29 4.81
C MET A 615 -19.51 -3.69 5.44
N ILE A 616 -18.66 -4.59 4.93
CA ILE A 616 -18.43 -5.90 5.57
C ILE A 616 -17.84 -5.69 6.96
N GLY A 617 -16.80 -4.86 7.11
CA GLY A 617 -16.17 -4.58 8.39
C GLY A 617 -17.13 -3.93 9.40
N LEU A 618 -18.01 -3.03 8.94
CA LEU A 618 -19.08 -2.44 9.77
C LEU A 618 -20.10 -3.48 10.23
N TYR A 619 -20.54 -4.34 9.31
CA TYR A 619 -21.47 -5.42 9.63
C TYR A 619 -20.84 -6.42 10.62
N GLU A 620 -19.60 -6.89 10.37
CA GLU A 620 -18.93 -7.87 11.21
C GLU A 620 -18.68 -7.34 12.63
N GLN A 621 -18.31 -6.06 12.76
CA GLN A 621 -18.13 -5.42 14.06
C GLN A 621 -19.45 -5.14 14.76
N SER A 622 -20.57 -4.98 14.04
CA SER A 622 -21.87 -4.63 14.65
C SER A 622 -22.32 -5.59 15.76
N ALA A 623 -21.90 -6.87 15.72
CA ALA A 623 -22.23 -7.87 16.73
C ALA A 623 -21.67 -7.54 18.13
N THR A 624 -20.63 -6.70 18.21
CA THR A 624 -19.96 -6.30 19.45
C THR A 624 -20.11 -4.81 19.76
N LEU A 625 -20.68 -4.02 18.85
CA LEU A 625 -20.87 -2.58 18.97
C LEU A 625 -22.24 -2.22 19.59
N SER A 626 -22.32 -1.06 20.25
CA SER A 626 -23.60 -0.49 20.66
C SER A 626 -24.35 0.11 19.46
N SER A 627 -25.64 0.39 19.62
CA SER A 627 -26.44 1.08 18.61
C SER A 627 -25.85 2.44 18.21
N GLU A 628 -25.36 3.20 19.18
CA GLU A 628 -24.70 4.49 18.97
C GLU A 628 -23.40 4.31 18.21
N ALA A 629 -22.61 3.31 18.59
CA ALA A 629 -21.34 2.98 17.95
C ALA A 629 -21.48 2.56 16.49
N ILE A 630 -22.54 1.80 16.17
CA ILE A 630 -22.86 1.43 14.78
C ILE A 630 -23.25 2.67 13.99
N ARG A 631 -24.04 3.59 14.56
CA ARG A 631 -24.39 4.87 13.92
C ARG A 631 -23.17 5.75 13.71
N GLU A 632 -22.29 5.89 14.70
CA GLU A 632 -20.99 6.56 14.52
C GLU A 632 -20.16 5.88 13.42
N GLY A 633 -20.18 4.55 13.35
CA GLY A 633 -19.51 3.79 12.31
C GLY A 633 -20.06 4.05 10.91
N ILE A 634 -21.37 4.22 10.75
CA ILE A 634 -22.00 4.62 9.49
C ILE A 634 -21.52 6.00 9.05
N GLU A 635 -21.36 6.96 9.96
CA GLU A 635 -20.79 8.26 9.63
C GLU A 635 -19.35 8.13 9.14
N VAL A 636 -18.52 7.34 9.85
CA VAL A 636 -17.12 7.08 9.46
C VAL A 636 -17.03 6.43 8.07
N VAL A 637 -17.85 5.40 7.79
CA VAL A 637 -17.88 4.74 6.48
C VAL A 637 -18.37 5.70 5.40
N SER A 638 -19.42 6.48 5.67
CA SER A 638 -19.97 7.45 4.72
C SER A 638 -18.91 8.48 4.35
N ASP A 639 -18.20 9.05 5.33
CA ASP A 639 -17.13 10.01 5.10
C ASP A 639 -15.97 9.42 4.30
N GLN A 640 -15.63 8.14 4.54
CA GLN A 640 -14.61 7.48 3.74
C GLN A 640 -15.08 7.27 2.30
N ILE A 641 -16.32 6.83 2.07
CA ILE A 641 -16.88 6.66 0.73
C ILE A 641 -16.91 8.01 -0.02
N LYS A 642 -17.32 9.11 0.64
CA LYS A 642 -17.25 10.47 0.07
C LYS A 642 -15.82 10.80 -0.38
N LYS A 643 -14.83 10.59 0.49
CA LYS A 643 -13.40 10.84 0.19
C LYS A 643 -12.91 10.00 -0.97
N ASP A 644 -13.24 8.71 -0.99
CA ASP A 644 -12.82 7.79 -2.05
C ASP A 644 -13.41 8.19 -3.40
N ILE A 645 -14.69 8.58 -3.42
CA ILE A 645 -15.36 9.05 -4.63
C ILE A 645 -14.74 10.35 -5.10
N LEU A 646 -14.59 11.36 -4.24
CA LEU A 646 -13.99 12.64 -4.59
C LEU A 646 -12.57 12.49 -5.17
N ASN A 647 -11.78 11.57 -4.60
CA ASN A 647 -10.39 11.31 -4.97
C ASN A 647 -10.20 10.13 -5.93
N ALA A 648 -11.30 9.60 -6.51
CA ALA A 648 -11.22 8.43 -7.38
C ALA A 648 -10.25 8.70 -8.55
N PRO A 649 -9.27 7.80 -8.80
CA PRO A 649 -8.37 7.96 -9.94
C PRO A 649 -9.12 7.78 -11.25
N ASP A 650 -8.55 8.29 -12.34
CA ASP A 650 -9.04 8.02 -13.69
C ASP A 650 -8.66 6.59 -14.07
N THR A 651 -9.63 5.67 -14.17
CA THR A 651 -9.37 4.23 -14.41
C THR A 651 -9.94 3.70 -15.73
N LEU A 652 -10.47 4.58 -16.58
CA LEU A 652 -11.01 4.20 -17.89
C LEU A 652 -9.91 3.61 -18.77
N ASP A 653 -10.09 2.36 -19.21
CA ASP A 653 -9.29 1.80 -20.30
C ASP A 653 -9.77 2.39 -21.62
N ILE A 654 -8.91 3.22 -22.21
CA ILE A 654 -9.15 3.96 -23.45
C ILE A 654 -8.16 3.56 -24.54
N SER A 655 -7.39 2.49 -24.34
CA SER A 655 -6.29 2.08 -25.21
C SER A 655 -6.70 1.77 -26.66
N ASP A 656 -7.94 1.31 -26.85
CA ASP A 656 -8.53 0.98 -28.16
C ASP A 656 -9.47 2.08 -28.71
N ARG A 657 -9.52 3.23 -28.05
CA ARG A 657 -10.48 4.31 -28.34
C ARG A 657 -9.81 5.54 -28.90
N LYS A 658 -10.56 6.27 -29.74
CA LYS A 658 -10.18 7.64 -30.10
C LYS A 658 -10.49 8.58 -28.94
N VAL A 659 -9.49 9.29 -28.42
CA VAL A 659 -9.68 10.21 -27.29
C VAL A 659 -10.04 11.61 -27.79
N ILE A 660 -11.06 12.22 -27.19
CA ILE A 660 -11.49 13.60 -27.39
C ILE A 660 -11.39 14.33 -26.05
N TYR A 661 -10.58 15.39 -25.99
CA TYR A 661 -10.40 16.21 -24.80
C TYR A 661 -11.31 17.43 -24.84
N VAL A 662 -11.97 17.68 -23.71
CA VAL A 662 -12.83 18.85 -23.46
C VAL A 662 -12.25 19.63 -22.27
N SER A 663 -12.07 20.93 -22.41
CA SER A 663 -11.54 21.82 -21.36
C SER A 663 -12.28 23.15 -21.42
N GLU A 664 -13.06 23.47 -20.38
CA GLU A 664 -13.75 24.76 -20.29
C GLU A 664 -12.72 25.92 -20.25
N LYS A 665 -11.66 25.76 -19.46
CA LYS A 665 -10.69 26.79 -19.15
C LYS A 665 -9.68 27.04 -20.27
N ASN A 666 -9.14 25.95 -20.84
CA ASN A 666 -8.02 25.97 -21.78
C ASN A 666 -8.44 25.61 -23.21
N GLY A 667 -9.66 25.10 -23.42
CA GLY A 667 -10.13 24.66 -24.72
C GLY A 667 -10.64 25.78 -25.63
N ASN A 668 -10.76 25.45 -26.91
CA ASN A 668 -11.41 26.27 -27.93
C ASN A 668 -12.24 25.35 -28.86
N ASP A 669 -13.49 25.70 -29.14
CA ASP A 669 -14.37 24.88 -29.99
C ASP A 669 -13.91 24.78 -31.45
N ASP A 670 -13.00 25.66 -31.89
CA ASP A 670 -12.32 25.56 -33.19
C ASP A 670 -11.19 24.50 -33.20
N ASN A 671 -10.72 24.03 -32.03
CA ASN A 671 -9.65 23.03 -31.95
C ASN A 671 -10.09 21.65 -32.44
N ASP A 672 -9.16 20.73 -32.70
CA ASP A 672 -9.48 19.37 -33.14
C ASP A 672 -9.90 18.40 -32.01
N GLY A 673 -9.62 18.73 -30.75
CA GLY A 673 -9.93 17.93 -29.57
C GLY A 673 -9.02 16.71 -29.36
N LEU A 674 -7.96 16.52 -30.14
CA LEU A 674 -7.21 15.26 -30.16
C LEU A 674 -6.07 15.19 -29.14
N THR A 675 -5.64 16.33 -28.57
CA THR A 675 -4.71 16.39 -27.44
C THR A 675 -5.26 17.29 -26.35
N LYS A 676 -4.62 17.28 -25.17
CA LYS A 676 -4.99 18.16 -24.05
C LYS A 676 -4.82 19.64 -24.42
N GLU A 677 -3.78 19.96 -25.20
CA GLU A 677 -3.45 21.32 -25.66
C GLU A 677 -4.40 21.81 -26.74
N THR A 678 -4.99 20.89 -27.53
CA THR A 678 -6.00 21.19 -28.54
C THR A 678 -7.39 20.76 -28.10
N ALA A 679 -7.67 20.77 -26.79
CA ALA A 679 -8.98 20.43 -26.26
C ALA A 679 -10.07 21.35 -26.81
N ILE A 680 -11.28 20.81 -26.98
CA ILE A 680 -12.47 21.59 -27.35
C ILE A 680 -13.03 22.24 -26.08
N LYS A 681 -13.81 23.31 -26.21
CA LYS A 681 -14.23 24.07 -25.02
C LYS A 681 -15.53 23.55 -24.39
N THR A 682 -16.54 23.28 -25.21
CA THR A 682 -17.92 23.09 -24.73
C THR A 682 -18.50 21.73 -25.12
N ILE A 683 -19.58 21.33 -24.43
CA ILE A 683 -20.40 20.17 -24.83
C ILE A 683 -20.96 20.38 -26.25
N ALA A 684 -21.40 21.59 -26.58
CA ALA A 684 -21.90 21.91 -27.93
C ALA A 684 -20.82 21.69 -29.01
N GLY A 685 -19.55 21.95 -28.68
CA GLY A 685 -18.39 21.67 -29.52
C GLY A 685 -18.25 20.19 -29.93
N LEU A 686 -18.82 19.24 -29.18
CA LEU A 686 -18.82 17.82 -29.53
C LEU A 686 -19.58 17.52 -30.84
N SER A 687 -20.53 18.38 -31.22
CA SER A 687 -21.34 18.20 -32.44
C SER A 687 -20.53 18.19 -33.74
N LYS A 688 -19.29 18.71 -33.74
CA LYS A 688 -18.40 18.69 -34.90
C LYS A 688 -17.89 17.29 -35.26
N PHE A 689 -17.89 16.37 -34.30
CA PHE A 689 -17.47 14.99 -34.52
C PHE A 689 -18.63 14.21 -35.12
N LYS A 690 -18.61 14.02 -36.45
CA LYS A 690 -19.71 13.39 -37.19
C LYS A 690 -20.06 11.98 -36.71
N PHE A 691 -19.18 11.29 -35.98
CA PHE A 691 -19.46 10.04 -35.27
C PHE A 691 -18.52 9.88 -34.06
N LEU A 692 -19.06 9.94 -32.84
CA LEU A 692 -18.33 9.68 -31.59
C LEU A 692 -18.27 8.18 -31.22
N ARG A 693 -18.72 7.30 -32.11
CA ARG A 693 -18.68 5.84 -31.87
C ARG A 693 -17.24 5.39 -31.65
N ASN A 694 -17.06 4.54 -30.64
CA ASN A 694 -15.73 4.03 -30.26
C ASN A 694 -14.77 5.10 -29.72
N ALA A 695 -15.28 6.21 -29.17
CA ALA A 695 -14.46 7.27 -28.61
C ALA A 695 -14.40 7.23 -27.06
N ALA A 696 -13.41 7.90 -26.49
CA ALA A 696 -13.36 8.30 -25.10
C ALA A 696 -13.42 9.82 -25.03
N ILE A 697 -14.41 10.38 -24.34
CA ILE A 697 -14.60 11.81 -24.17
C ILE A 697 -14.18 12.17 -22.76
N LEU A 698 -13.08 12.89 -22.62
CA LEU A 698 -12.48 13.22 -21.34
C LEU A 698 -12.65 14.71 -21.06
N PHE A 699 -13.23 15.05 -19.92
CA PHE A 699 -13.46 16.40 -19.44
C PHE A 699 -12.38 16.81 -18.44
N GLU A 700 -11.84 18.02 -18.58
CA GLU A 700 -10.81 18.52 -17.67
C GLU A 700 -11.41 18.75 -16.28
N ARG A 701 -10.72 18.25 -15.25
CA ARG A 701 -11.04 18.48 -13.83
C ARG A 701 -11.06 19.98 -13.51
N GLY A 702 -11.99 20.37 -12.63
CA GLY A 702 -12.26 21.77 -12.28
C GLY A 702 -13.04 22.58 -13.34
N GLY A 703 -13.41 21.98 -14.47
CA GLY A 703 -14.24 22.64 -15.50
C GLY A 703 -15.74 22.54 -15.23
N ILE A 704 -16.49 23.55 -15.72
CA ILE A 704 -17.97 23.58 -15.70
C ILE A 704 -18.49 23.39 -17.13
N TYR A 705 -19.24 22.32 -17.36
CA TYR A 705 -19.69 21.91 -18.69
C TYR A 705 -21.22 21.96 -18.77
N ARG A 706 -21.72 22.92 -19.55
CA ARG A 706 -23.15 23.23 -19.64
C ARG A 706 -23.80 22.63 -20.89
N GLY A 707 -24.97 22.00 -20.70
CA GLY A 707 -25.80 21.47 -21.79
C GLY A 707 -26.08 19.97 -21.70
N GLN A 708 -26.62 19.42 -22.79
CA GLN A 708 -27.02 18.01 -22.90
C GLN A 708 -26.02 17.19 -23.73
N ILE A 709 -25.73 15.96 -23.28
CA ILE A 709 -24.97 14.96 -24.02
C ILE A 709 -25.91 13.84 -24.46
N VAL A 710 -25.92 13.54 -25.76
CA VAL A 710 -26.60 12.36 -26.31
C VAL A 710 -25.59 11.23 -26.50
N LEU A 711 -25.81 10.11 -25.82
CA LEU A 711 -24.87 8.99 -25.79
C LEU A 711 -24.71 8.33 -27.16
N SER A 712 -23.44 8.14 -27.55
CA SER A 712 -23.06 7.31 -28.69
C SER A 712 -22.69 5.88 -28.27
N PRO A 713 -23.06 4.84 -29.06
CA PRO A 713 -22.64 3.47 -28.80
C PRO A 713 -21.11 3.30 -28.73
N ASN A 714 -20.64 2.39 -27.86
CA ASN A 714 -19.23 2.11 -27.60
C ASN A 714 -18.45 3.38 -27.21
N THR A 715 -18.99 4.26 -26.38
CA THR A 715 -18.33 5.53 -26.03
C THR A 715 -18.14 5.62 -24.53
N TYR A 716 -16.95 6.01 -24.09
CA TYR A 716 -16.65 6.22 -22.67
C TYR A 716 -16.57 7.71 -22.37
N TYR A 717 -17.05 8.11 -21.19
CA TYR A 717 -17.07 9.49 -20.71
C TYR A 717 -16.37 9.52 -19.37
N GLY A 718 -15.36 10.38 -19.22
CA GLY A 718 -14.69 10.53 -17.92
C GLY A 718 -13.87 11.79 -17.79
N ALA A 719 -12.94 11.79 -16.84
CA ALA A 719 -12.16 12.96 -16.49
C ALA A 719 -10.69 12.85 -16.95
N TYR A 720 -9.99 13.99 -16.95
CA TYR A 720 -8.54 14.06 -16.98
C TYR A 720 -8.04 15.32 -16.27
N GLY A 721 -6.77 15.32 -15.86
CA GLY A 721 -6.15 16.48 -15.21
C GLY A 721 -6.28 16.44 -13.69
N GLU A 722 -6.08 17.59 -13.04
CA GLU A 722 -6.03 17.73 -11.58
C GLU A 722 -7.14 18.63 -11.06
N GLY A 723 -7.51 18.48 -9.78
CA GLY A 723 -8.53 19.29 -9.12
C GLY A 723 -9.88 18.58 -8.94
N PRO A 724 -10.96 19.33 -8.66
CA PRO A 724 -12.31 18.79 -8.50
C PRO A 724 -12.81 18.03 -9.72
N LYS A 725 -13.80 17.14 -9.54
CA LYS A 725 -14.39 16.43 -10.68
C LYS A 725 -14.97 17.42 -11.71
N PRO A 726 -14.93 17.08 -13.01
CA PRO A 726 -15.61 17.88 -14.04
C PRO A 726 -17.10 17.96 -13.72
N LEU A 727 -17.65 19.18 -13.66
CA LEU A 727 -19.03 19.41 -13.28
C LEU A 727 -19.89 19.59 -14.53
N LEU A 728 -20.85 18.68 -14.73
CA LEU A 728 -21.83 18.74 -15.80
C LEU A 728 -23.16 19.27 -15.25
N MET A 729 -23.78 20.21 -15.95
CA MET A 729 -25.05 20.82 -15.52
C MET A 729 -25.89 21.33 -16.69
N GLN A 730 -27.19 21.51 -16.47
CA GLN A 730 -28.09 22.11 -17.46
C GLN A 730 -28.26 23.61 -17.33
N SER A 731 -27.97 24.18 -16.16
CA SER A 731 -28.02 25.62 -15.99
C SER A 731 -27.22 26.30 -17.11
N ARG A 732 -27.87 27.19 -17.85
CA ARG A 732 -27.31 27.79 -19.06
C ARG A 732 -26.15 28.74 -18.77
N ARG A 733 -26.17 29.38 -17.59
CA ARG A 733 -25.20 30.36 -17.11
C ARG A 733 -25.44 30.64 -15.62
N ASN A 734 -24.53 31.41 -15.00
CA ASN A 734 -24.82 32.08 -13.73
C ASN A 734 -25.81 33.24 -13.99
N TYR A 735 -26.96 33.24 -13.30
CA TYR A 735 -28.04 34.23 -13.43
C TYR A 735 -27.95 35.39 -12.40
N ALA A 736 -26.82 35.54 -11.70
CA ALA A 736 -26.56 36.63 -10.75
C ALA A 736 -26.28 38.00 -11.42
N ASP A 737 -26.83 38.26 -12.60
CA ASP A 737 -26.78 39.58 -13.24
C ASP A 737 -28.09 40.31 -12.95
N GLU A 738 -28.01 41.48 -12.30
CA GLU A 738 -29.16 42.32 -11.95
C GLU A 738 -30.07 42.60 -13.15
N SER A 739 -29.50 42.73 -14.35
CA SER A 739 -30.25 43.01 -15.59
C SER A 739 -31.12 41.86 -16.07
N LEU A 740 -30.90 40.65 -15.58
CA LEU A 740 -31.71 39.48 -15.90
C LEU A 740 -33.00 39.42 -15.07
N TRP A 741 -33.20 40.34 -14.13
CA TRP A 741 -34.33 40.31 -13.21
C TRP A 741 -35.05 41.65 -13.19
N VAL A 742 -36.35 41.62 -13.47
CA VAL A 742 -37.21 42.81 -13.48
C VAL A 742 -38.29 42.63 -12.43
N GLU A 743 -38.40 43.57 -11.49
CA GLU A 743 -39.48 43.57 -10.51
C GLU A 743 -40.83 43.73 -11.22
N THR A 744 -41.82 42.96 -10.81
CA THR A 744 -43.17 42.99 -11.37
C THR A 744 -44.04 44.02 -10.66
N GLU A 745 -45.32 44.11 -11.04
CA GLU A 745 -46.31 44.89 -10.28
C GLU A 745 -46.58 44.34 -8.87
N TYR A 746 -46.19 43.10 -8.58
CA TYR A 746 -46.27 42.49 -7.27
C TYR A 746 -44.95 42.74 -6.51
N PRO A 747 -44.98 43.42 -5.35
CA PRO A 747 -43.78 43.74 -4.59
C PRO A 747 -42.93 42.51 -4.29
N ASN A 748 -41.61 42.64 -4.38
CA ASN A 748 -40.63 41.56 -4.15
C ASN A 748 -40.70 40.38 -5.14
N VAL A 749 -41.62 40.37 -6.11
CA VAL A 749 -41.64 39.36 -7.17
C VAL A 749 -40.83 39.85 -8.35
N TYR A 750 -39.77 39.11 -8.67
CA TYR A 750 -38.87 39.40 -9.79
C TYR A 750 -39.07 38.38 -10.90
N LYS A 751 -39.27 38.87 -12.11
CA LYS A 751 -39.36 38.07 -13.33
C LYS A 751 -38.00 37.98 -14.00
N CYS A 752 -37.57 36.78 -14.36
CA CYS A 752 -36.42 36.57 -15.22
C CYS A 752 -36.72 37.11 -16.63
N THR A 753 -35.80 37.88 -17.21
CA THR A 753 -35.96 38.41 -18.57
C THR A 753 -35.88 37.33 -19.64
N GLU A 754 -35.26 36.19 -19.33
CA GLU A 754 -35.18 35.02 -20.20
C GLU A 754 -36.35 34.06 -19.96
N LEU A 755 -36.88 33.48 -21.03
CA LEU A 755 -37.86 32.41 -20.94
C LEU A 755 -37.15 31.08 -20.72
N LEU A 756 -37.61 30.32 -19.72
CA LEU A 756 -37.01 29.06 -19.29
C LEU A 756 -38.07 27.95 -19.29
N THR A 757 -37.65 26.74 -19.63
CA THR A 757 -38.53 25.59 -19.80
C THR A 757 -38.65 24.84 -18.49
N ASN A 758 -39.79 24.99 -17.82
CA ASN A 758 -40.21 24.15 -16.69
C ASN A 758 -39.09 23.94 -15.66
N VAL A 759 -38.81 25.00 -14.90
CA VAL A 759 -37.69 25.02 -13.95
C VAL A 759 -38.01 24.16 -12.73
N GLY A 760 -37.06 23.31 -12.35
CA GLY A 760 -37.21 22.38 -11.24
C GLY A 760 -36.39 22.70 -9.99
N VAL A 761 -35.23 23.34 -10.18
CA VAL A 761 -34.27 23.64 -9.10
C VAL A 761 -33.62 24.99 -9.35
N ILE A 762 -33.44 25.77 -8.28
CA ILE A 762 -32.65 27.00 -8.29
C ILE A 762 -31.72 26.97 -7.07
N GLY A 763 -30.41 27.11 -7.29
CA GLY A 763 -29.41 27.28 -6.24
C GLY A 763 -28.94 28.73 -6.17
N PHE A 764 -28.74 29.25 -4.95
CA PHE A 764 -28.29 30.62 -4.68
C PHE A 764 -26.99 30.60 -3.86
N ASP A 765 -25.93 31.24 -4.35
CA ASP A 765 -24.60 31.27 -3.72
C ASP A 765 -24.01 29.88 -3.42
N HIS A 766 -24.35 28.89 -4.25
CA HIS A 766 -23.77 27.55 -4.14
C HIS A 766 -22.29 27.58 -4.52
N ASP A 767 -21.48 26.89 -3.74
CA ASP A 767 -20.13 26.53 -4.19
C ASP A 767 -20.26 25.32 -5.11
N LEU A 768 -19.89 25.52 -6.37
CA LEU A 768 -20.05 24.51 -7.40
C LEU A 768 -19.14 23.29 -7.19
N PHE A 769 -18.06 23.45 -6.43
CA PHE A 769 -17.07 22.41 -6.19
C PHE A 769 -16.87 22.06 -4.70
N ASP A 770 -17.56 22.74 -3.77
CA ASP A 770 -17.64 22.28 -2.39
C ASP A 770 -18.64 21.14 -2.25
N TYR A 771 -18.17 20.07 -1.64
CA TYR A 771 -18.94 18.87 -1.31
C TYR A 771 -18.66 18.48 0.14
N SER A 772 -18.45 19.47 1.01
CA SER A 772 -18.45 19.29 2.46
C SER A 772 -19.87 19.04 2.97
N ASP A 773 -20.02 18.66 4.23
CA ASP A 773 -21.36 18.53 4.84
C ASP A 773 -22.11 19.87 4.88
N ALA A 774 -21.42 21.02 4.82
CA ALA A 774 -22.08 22.31 4.68
C ALA A 774 -22.86 22.42 3.35
N SER A 775 -22.48 21.64 2.33
CA SER A 775 -23.16 21.61 1.04
C SER A 775 -24.56 20.97 1.08
N TYR A 776 -24.93 20.29 2.18
CA TYR A 776 -26.31 19.82 2.36
C TYR A 776 -27.28 20.97 2.66
N ASP A 777 -26.79 22.08 3.22
CA ASP A 777 -27.59 23.22 3.67
C ASP A 777 -27.44 24.46 2.75
N GLU A 778 -26.93 24.30 1.53
CA GLU A 778 -26.80 25.40 0.57
C GLU A 778 -28.16 26.02 0.26
N THR A 779 -28.19 27.33 -0.02
CA THR A 779 -29.45 28.06 -0.18
C THR A 779 -30.15 27.69 -1.50
N TYR A 780 -31.41 27.26 -1.45
CA TYR A 780 -32.18 26.83 -2.61
C TYR A 780 -33.56 27.48 -2.70
N GLY A 781 -34.13 27.48 -3.90
CA GLY A 781 -35.47 28.00 -4.15
C GLY A 781 -36.58 27.02 -3.78
N LEU A 782 -37.72 27.54 -3.31
CA LEU A 782 -38.93 26.77 -3.01
C LEU A 782 -39.87 26.75 -4.22
N ILE A 783 -40.03 25.59 -4.87
CA ILE A 783 -40.85 25.46 -6.08
C ILE A 783 -42.36 25.63 -5.79
N MET A 784 -42.96 26.61 -6.44
CA MET A 784 -44.41 26.85 -6.45
C MET A 784 -45.02 26.33 -7.76
N ASN A 785 -46.18 25.68 -7.67
CA ASN A 785 -46.87 25.11 -8.83
C ASN A 785 -48.33 25.52 -8.80
N LYS A 786 -48.84 25.98 -9.95
CA LYS A 786 -50.23 26.39 -10.10
C LYS A 786 -51.19 25.26 -9.71
N ASP A 787 -52.26 25.60 -9.01
CA ASP A 787 -53.31 24.72 -8.49
C ASP A 787 -52.87 23.73 -7.40
N LEU A 788 -51.59 23.74 -7.00
CA LEU A 788 -51.09 22.96 -5.87
C LEU A 788 -51.24 23.75 -4.57
N LEU A 789 -51.86 23.14 -3.56
CA LEU A 789 -52.06 23.72 -2.21
C LEU A 789 -52.73 25.11 -2.21
N GLY A 790 -53.55 25.41 -3.24
CA GLY A 790 -54.28 26.68 -3.35
C GLY A 790 -53.50 27.83 -3.98
N PHE A 791 -52.28 27.59 -4.47
CA PHE A 791 -51.49 28.60 -5.19
C PHE A 791 -52.11 28.88 -6.57
N THR A 792 -52.52 30.13 -6.81
CA THR A 792 -53.18 30.56 -8.05
C THR A 792 -52.24 31.28 -9.02
N GLY A 793 -51.14 31.85 -8.53
CA GLY A 793 -50.10 32.49 -9.35
C GLY A 793 -49.20 33.41 -8.54
N VAL A 794 -48.41 34.24 -9.24
CA VAL A 794 -47.37 35.11 -8.65
C VAL A 794 -47.85 36.03 -7.52
N ALA A 795 -49.13 36.40 -7.51
CA ALA A 795 -49.73 37.23 -6.46
C ALA A 795 -49.78 36.55 -5.09
N ASP A 796 -49.72 35.21 -5.06
CA ASP A 796 -49.77 34.40 -3.84
C ASP A 796 -48.36 34.06 -3.32
N MET A 797 -47.30 34.53 -3.99
CA MET A 797 -45.93 34.31 -3.50
C MET A 797 -45.66 35.24 -2.32
N ASP A 798 -45.26 34.66 -1.18
CA ASP A 798 -45.16 35.38 0.09
C ASP A 798 -43.94 34.99 0.95
N THR A 799 -43.23 33.93 0.56
CA THR A 799 -42.09 33.38 1.30
C THR A 799 -40.82 33.58 0.49
N ASP A 800 -39.77 34.07 1.15
CA ASP A 800 -38.49 34.35 0.52
C ASP A 800 -37.96 33.13 -0.27
N LEU A 801 -37.46 33.40 -1.47
CA LEU A 801 -36.92 32.44 -2.43
C LEU A 801 -37.91 31.40 -2.97
N GLN A 802 -39.22 31.61 -2.81
CA GLN A 802 -40.18 30.91 -3.65
C GLN A 802 -39.91 31.23 -5.12
N PHE A 803 -40.06 30.24 -6.00
CA PHE A 803 -40.02 30.44 -7.42
C PHE A 803 -41.18 29.75 -8.14
N TYR A 804 -41.64 30.34 -9.22
CA TYR A 804 -42.75 29.83 -10.02
C TYR A 804 -42.37 29.84 -11.50
N SER A 805 -42.38 28.64 -12.11
CA SER A 805 -42.28 28.48 -13.55
C SER A 805 -43.69 28.49 -14.14
N GLU A 806 -44.02 29.50 -14.92
CA GLU A 806 -45.33 29.60 -15.58
C GLU A 806 -45.46 28.60 -16.75
N PHE A 807 -46.69 28.21 -17.10
CA PHE A 807 -46.98 27.41 -18.30
C PHE A 807 -48.08 28.07 -19.14
N VAL A 808 -47.83 28.21 -20.45
CA VAL A 808 -48.86 28.63 -21.41
C VAL A 808 -49.66 27.41 -21.85
N ASP A 809 -50.99 27.47 -21.79
CA ASP A 809 -51.91 26.39 -22.18
C ASP A 809 -51.59 25.02 -21.56
N ASN A 810 -51.06 24.99 -20.33
CA ASN A 810 -50.60 23.78 -19.64
C ASN A 810 -49.53 22.98 -20.42
N ASN A 811 -48.74 23.66 -21.26
CA ASN A 811 -47.65 23.02 -22.00
C ASN A 811 -46.32 23.10 -21.22
N ILE A 812 -45.93 21.97 -20.63
CA ILE A 812 -44.71 21.82 -19.83
C ILE A 812 -43.40 21.76 -20.64
N HIS A 813 -43.48 21.83 -21.97
CA HIS A 813 -42.31 21.77 -22.87
C HIS A 813 -41.93 23.11 -23.48
N THR A 814 -42.76 24.14 -23.30
CA THR A 814 -42.52 25.47 -23.87
C THR A 814 -41.78 26.33 -22.86
N ALA A 815 -40.75 27.05 -23.32
CA ALA A 815 -40.06 28.05 -22.51
C ALA A 815 -41.04 29.17 -22.11
N CYS A 816 -41.15 29.45 -20.82
CA CYS A 816 -42.12 30.37 -20.23
C CYS A 816 -41.45 31.28 -19.19
N PRO A 817 -42.14 32.33 -18.70
CA PRO A 817 -41.63 33.18 -17.63
C PRO A 817 -41.30 32.41 -16.36
N LEU A 818 -40.17 32.77 -15.73
CA LEU A 818 -39.79 32.36 -14.39
C LEU A 818 -39.90 33.56 -13.45
N TYR A 819 -40.50 33.35 -12.27
CA TYR A 819 -40.61 34.35 -11.22
C TYR A 819 -39.93 33.86 -9.94
N VAL A 820 -39.27 34.76 -9.21
CA VAL A 820 -38.67 34.51 -7.88
C VAL A 820 -39.15 35.60 -6.92
N TYR A 821 -39.61 35.20 -5.74
CA TYR A 821 -39.94 36.13 -4.66
C TYR A 821 -38.68 36.38 -3.81
N SER A 822 -38.17 37.60 -3.78
CA SER A 822 -36.94 37.99 -3.08
C SER A 822 -37.19 39.22 -2.22
N THR A 823 -37.25 39.02 -0.91
CA THR A 823 -37.59 40.04 0.08
C THR A 823 -36.49 41.09 0.29
N GLU A 824 -35.26 40.78 -0.12
CA GLU A 824 -34.09 41.66 0.03
C GLU A 824 -33.69 42.35 -1.29
N GLY A 825 -34.65 42.51 -2.19
CA GLY A 825 -34.45 43.20 -3.47
C GLY A 825 -34.09 42.26 -4.62
N ASN A 826 -33.60 42.85 -5.71
CA ASN A 826 -33.31 42.13 -6.96
C ASN A 826 -32.38 40.93 -6.70
N PRO A 827 -32.79 39.69 -7.06
CA PRO A 827 -32.03 38.49 -6.76
C PRO A 827 -30.66 38.49 -7.44
N GLY A 828 -30.53 39.03 -8.66
CA GLY A 828 -29.25 39.18 -9.36
C GLY A 828 -28.31 40.21 -8.73
N LYS A 829 -28.78 41.03 -7.79
CA LYS A 829 -27.93 41.89 -6.95
C LYS A 829 -27.66 41.28 -5.58
N ARG A 830 -28.62 40.52 -5.06
CA ARG A 830 -28.58 39.90 -3.74
C ARG A 830 -27.56 38.77 -3.67
N PHE A 831 -27.50 37.92 -4.70
CA PHE A 831 -26.65 36.74 -4.75
C PHE A 831 -25.48 36.93 -5.72
N SER A 832 -24.35 36.32 -5.39
CA SER A 832 -23.15 36.25 -6.23
C SER A 832 -23.22 35.12 -7.28
N SER A 833 -24.00 34.07 -7.01
CA SER A 833 -24.31 33.02 -7.99
C SER A 833 -25.77 32.60 -7.94
N ILE A 834 -26.37 32.38 -9.13
CA ILE A 834 -27.70 31.80 -9.28
C ILE A 834 -27.63 30.76 -10.39
N GLU A 835 -27.88 29.50 -10.07
CA GLU A 835 -27.91 28.40 -11.05
C GLU A 835 -29.34 27.85 -11.18
N ILE A 836 -29.82 27.69 -12.41
CA ILE A 836 -31.22 27.36 -12.70
C ILE A 836 -31.31 26.09 -13.54
N GLY A 837 -31.90 25.03 -12.98
CA GLY A 837 -32.09 23.75 -13.67
C GLY A 837 -33.44 23.64 -14.39
N GLU A 838 -33.40 23.50 -15.71
CA GLU A 838 -34.56 23.28 -16.59
C GLU A 838 -34.87 21.79 -16.80
N ARG A 839 -36.02 21.50 -17.42
CA ARG A 839 -36.53 20.15 -17.75
C ARG A 839 -35.79 19.46 -18.91
N PHE A 840 -34.47 19.29 -18.80
CA PHE A 840 -33.64 18.54 -19.75
C PHE A 840 -32.69 17.61 -19.03
N ASP A 841 -32.58 16.36 -19.48
CA ASP A 841 -31.58 15.47 -18.87
C ASP A 841 -30.17 15.96 -19.23
N ILE A 842 -29.20 15.82 -18.31
CA ILE A 842 -27.80 16.18 -18.63
C ILE A 842 -27.26 15.15 -19.64
N ILE A 843 -27.58 13.87 -19.45
CA ILE A 843 -27.23 12.79 -20.36
C ILE A 843 -28.49 12.02 -20.76
N ASP A 844 -28.68 11.85 -22.07
CA ASP A 844 -29.78 11.06 -22.67
C ASP A 844 -29.24 10.10 -23.75
N GLY A 845 -30.03 9.12 -24.16
CA GLY A 845 -29.80 8.27 -25.31
C GLY A 845 -30.07 6.80 -25.05
N SER A 846 -29.51 5.94 -25.91
CA SER A 846 -29.60 4.48 -25.77
C SER A 846 -28.21 3.86 -25.69
N PRO A 847 -27.66 3.65 -24.48
CA PRO A 847 -26.29 3.19 -24.33
C PRO A 847 -26.15 1.73 -24.75
N LEU A 848 -25.10 1.48 -25.54
CA LEU A 848 -24.60 0.16 -25.87
C LEU A 848 -23.10 0.17 -25.61
N ASN A 849 -22.64 -0.55 -24.59
CA ASN A 849 -21.24 -0.58 -24.16
C ASN A 849 -20.70 0.83 -23.84
N VAL A 850 -21.30 1.48 -22.85
CA VAL A 850 -20.97 2.84 -22.43
C VAL A 850 -20.55 2.83 -20.97
N ILE A 851 -19.48 3.56 -20.65
CA ILE A 851 -19.02 3.78 -19.28
C ILE A 851 -18.99 5.29 -19.04
N ILE A 852 -19.56 5.72 -17.92
CA ILE A 852 -19.49 7.09 -17.41
C ILE A 852 -18.76 7.00 -16.06
N GLU A 853 -17.64 7.70 -15.93
CA GLU A 853 -16.79 7.59 -14.74
C GLU A 853 -16.20 8.94 -14.31
N ASN A 854 -16.08 9.16 -12.99
CA ASN A 854 -15.33 10.27 -12.41
C ASN A 854 -15.89 11.68 -12.72
N LEU A 855 -17.21 11.80 -12.95
CA LEU A 855 -17.89 13.07 -13.24
C LEU A 855 -18.78 13.53 -12.09
N ALA A 856 -19.08 14.82 -12.02
CA ALA A 856 -20.06 15.40 -11.11
C ALA A 856 -21.25 15.99 -11.89
N PHE A 857 -22.44 15.93 -11.31
CA PHE A 857 -23.69 16.40 -11.90
C PHE A 857 -24.43 17.33 -10.90
N LYS A 858 -24.72 18.57 -11.32
CA LYS A 858 -25.56 19.54 -10.57
C LYS A 858 -26.59 20.21 -11.49
N PHE A 859 -27.65 20.77 -10.89
CA PHE A 859 -28.57 21.75 -11.51
C PHE A 859 -29.12 21.33 -12.88
N THR A 860 -29.85 20.23 -12.89
CA THR A 860 -30.90 19.98 -13.88
C THR A 860 -32.23 19.88 -13.16
N GLY A 861 -33.28 20.40 -13.79
CA GLY A 861 -34.63 20.20 -13.33
C GLY A 861 -35.19 18.82 -13.70
N ALA A 862 -34.52 18.06 -14.57
CA ALA A 862 -34.90 16.71 -15.01
C ALA A 862 -34.05 15.60 -14.33
N HIS A 863 -33.69 14.54 -15.05
CA HIS A 863 -32.74 13.53 -14.57
C HIS A 863 -31.29 13.96 -14.86
N ALA A 864 -30.32 13.54 -14.04
CA ALA A 864 -28.92 13.69 -14.46
C ALA A 864 -28.63 12.78 -15.66
N ILE A 865 -29.02 11.51 -15.56
CA ILE A 865 -28.86 10.53 -16.63
C ILE A 865 -30.20 9.82 -16.84
N GLY A 866 -30.90 10.14 -17.93
CA GLY A 866 -32.15 9.48 -18.33
C GLY A 866 -31.95 8.75 -19.65
N VAL A 867 -31.88 7.41 -19.63
CA VAL A 867 -31.56 6.63 -20.85
C VAL A 867 -32.61 5.56 -21.13
N ASN A 868 -32.61 5.04 -22.36
CA ASN A 868 -33.49 3.96 -22.79
C ASN A 868 -32.70 2.77 -23.34
N ASN A 869 -33.16 1.54 -23.10
CA ASN A 869 -32.54 0.31 -23.64
C ASN A 869 -31.06 0.14 -23.25
N ALA A 870 -30.70 0.38 -22.00
CA ALA A 870 -29.32 0.32 -21.53
C ALA A 870 -28.71 -1.10 -21.65
N ASN A 871 -27.65 -1.24 -22.43
CA ASN A 871 -26.98 -2.52 -22.65
C ASN A 871 -25.47 -2.38 -22.41
N LYS A 872 -24.93 -3.08 -21.40
CA LYS A 872 -23.54 -2.89 -20.92
C LYS A 872 -23.27 -1.41 -20.62
N PHE A 873 -24.06 -0.86 -19.70
CA PHE A 873 -24.01 0.53 -19.29
C PHE A 873 -23.54 0.62 -17.85
N THR A 874 -22.44 1.34 -17.62
CA THR A 874 -21.85 1.51 -16.29
C THR A 874 -21.73 2.99 -15.94
N VAL A 875 -22.18 3.34 -14.75
CA VAL A 875 -22.00 4.68 -14.15
C VAL A 875 -21.29 4.48 -12.82
N ARG A 876 -20.06 4.98 -12.69
CA ARG A 876 -19.27 4.75 -11.48
C ARG A 876 -18.40 5.90 -11.03
N ASN A 877 -18.06 5.93 -9.75
CA ASN A 877 -17.20 6.98 -9.17
C ASN A 877 -17.72 8.40 -9.46
N CYS A 878 -19.03 8.57 -9.66
CA CYS A 878 -19.65 9.85 -9.99
C CYS A 878 -20.34 10.48 -8.78
N LEU A 879 -20.53 11.80 -8.85
CA LEU A 879 -21.20 12.60 -7.85
C LEU A 879 -22.48 13.22 -8.42
N PHE A 880 -23.58 13.14 -7.69
CA PHE A 880 -24.89 13.66 -8.12
C PHE A 880 -25.46 14.53 -7.01
N SER A 881 -25.78 15.80 -7.31
CA SER A 881 -26.38 16.70 -6.32
C SER A 881 -27.32 17.72 -6.90
N TRP A 882 -28.34 18.15 -6.13
CA TRP A 882 -29.28 19.21 -6.49
C TRP A 882 -29.93 19.00 -7.87
N LEU A 883 -30.66 17.88 -7.99
CA LEU A 883 -31.27 17.42 -9.25
C LEU A 883 -32.79 17.33 -9.14
N GLY A 884 -33.51 17.66 -10.21
CA GLY A 884 -34.92 17.38 -10.38
C GLY A 884 -35.86 18.54 -10.06
N GLY A 885 -37.14 18.21 -9.87
CA GLY A 885 -38.19 19.15 -9.48
C GLY A 885 -39.03 19.69 -10.63
N SER A 886 -38.63 19.51 -11.89
CA SER A 886 -39.48 19.94 -13.03
C SER A 886 -40.71 19.05 -13.14
N ILE A 887 -41.82 19.58 -13.64
CA ILE A 887 -43.02 18.78 -13.87
C ILE A 887 -42.78 17.79 -15.02
N LEU A 888 -42.93 16.50 -14.76
CA LEU A 888 -42.94 15.44 -15.76
C LEU A 888 -44.30 15.34 -16.44
N ASP A 889 -45.38 15.37 -15.65
CA ASP A 889 -46.75 15.15 -16.10
C ASP A 889 -47.76 15.93 -15.24
N LEU A 890 -48.66 16.66 -15.89
CA LEU A 890 -49.75 17.42 -15.26
C LEU A 890 -50.97 16.56 -14.91
N ARG A 891 -50.96 15.26 -15.22
CA ARG A 891 -51.95 14.32 -14.68
C ARG A 891 -51.73 14.22 -13.17
N PHE A 892 -52.54 14.96 -12.43
CA PHE A 892 -52.71 14.76 -10.99
C PHE A 892 -53.09 13.30 -10.78
N GLY A 893 -52.24 12.53 -10.09
CA GLY A 893 -52.61 11.18 -9.66
C GLY A 893 -53.79 11.23 -8.69
N THR A 894 -54.08 10.11 -8.03
CA THR A 894 -55.06 10.04 -6.92
C THR A 894 -54.76 10.98 -5.74
N THR A 895 -53.60 11.65 -5.76
CA THR A 895 -53.06 12.52 -4.72
C THR A 895 -53.28 14.02 -4.97
N GLY A 896 -53.71 14.44 -6.17
CA GLY A 896 -53.88 15.87 -6.48
C GLY A 896 -52.57 16.64 -6.71
N VAL A 897 -51.44 15.95 -6.90
CA VAL A 897 -50.09 16.55 -7.07
C VAL A 897 -49.50 16.10 -8.41
N PRO A 898 -48.84 16.99 -9.19
CA PRO A 898 -48.21 16.60 -10.45
C PRO A 898 -46.99 15.68 -10.22
N VAL A 899 -46.68 14.85 -11.21
CA VAL A 899 -45.48 14.00 -11.20
C VAL A 899 -44.29 14.85 -11.65
N ASN A 900 -43.15 14.72 -10.98
CA ASN A 900 -41.96 15.52 -11.23
C ASN A 900 -40.77 14.62 -11.61
N TYR A 901 -39.84 15.18 -12.37
CA TYR A 901 -38.55 14.58 -12.62
C TYR A 901 -37.62 14.64 -11.40
N GLY A 902 -36.56 13.83 -11.43
CA GLY A 902 -35.41 14.02 -10.55
C GLY A 902 -34.69 12.74 -10.19
N ASN A 903 -34.21 11.99 -11.19
CA ASN A 903 -33.44 10.76 -10.93
C ASN A 903 -31.96 10.98 -11.20
N ALA A 904 -31.08 10.35 -10.41
CA ALA A 904 -29.64 10.38 -10.66
C ALA A 904 -29.33 9.59 -11.95
N VAL A 905 -29.78 8.33 -11.99
CA VAL A 905 -29.59 7.44 -13.14
C VAL A 905 -30.85 6.62 -13.37
N GLU A 906 -31.45 6.75 -14.54
CA GLU A 906 -32.68 6.06 -14.92
C GLU A 906 -32.51 5.28 -16.22
N THR A 907 -33.08 4.07 -16.26
CA THR A 907 -33.36 3.34 -17.49
C THR A 907 -34.68 2.58 -17.44
N GLY A 908 -35.22 2.18 -18.59
CA GLY A 908 -36.34 1.25 -18.71
C GLY A 908 -35.89 -0.20 -18.93
N VAL A 909 -35.81 -0.62 -20.20
CA VAL A 909 -35.23 -1.91 -20.63
C VAL A 909 -33.72 -1.91 -20.37
N CYS A 910 -33.17 -3.01 -19.83
CA CYS A 910 -31.74 -3.10 -19.60
C CYS A 910 -31.15 -4.51 -19.63
N ASN A 911 -29.86 -4.61 -19.93
CA ASN A 911 -29.04 -5.82 -19.82
C ASN A 911 -27.58 -5.45 -19.52
N GLY A 912 -27.11 -5.66 -18.28
CA GLY A 912 -25.81 -5.17 -17.83
C GLY A 912 -25.87 -3.69 -17.49
N TYR A 913 -26.69 -3.32 -16.50
CA TYR A 913 -26.87 -1.95 -16.02
C TYR A 913 -26.26 -1.80 -14.62
N TYR A 914 -25.11 -1.14 -14.53
CA TYR A 914 -24.30 -1.09 -13.31
C TYR A 914 -24.15 0.35 -12.83
N VAL A 915 -24.64 0.64 -11.63
CA VAL A 915 -24.46 1.92 -10.96
C VAL A 915 -23.67 1.66 -9.67
N GLU A 916 -22.39 2.02 -9.69
CA GLU A 916 -21.42 1.54 -8.71
C GLU A 916 -20.56 2.66 -8.12
N ASN A 917 -20.34 2.67 -6.80
CA ASN A 917 -19.46 3.63 -6.12
C ASN A 917 -19.80 5.10 -6.42
N ASN A 918 -21.07 5.47 -6.43
CA ASN A 918 -21.50 6.84 -6.65
C ASN A 918 -21.97 7.49 -5.35
N TRP A 919 -21.84 8.81 -5.26
CA TRP A 919 -22.38 9.60 -4.18
C TRP A 919 -23.53 10.45 -4.71
N MET A 920 -24.71 10.30 -4.12
CA MET A 920 -25.96 10.89 -4.56
C MET A 920 -26.64 11.59 -3.40
N TYR A 921 -26.79 12.92 -3.48
CA TYR A 921 -27.45 13.65 -2.40
C TYR A 921 -28.31 14.82 -2.87
N GLN A 922 -29.31 15.22 -2.08
CA GLN A 922 -30.22 16.31 -2.42
C GLN A 922 -30.83 16.14 -3.83
N ILE A 923 -31.45 14.97 -4.06
CA ILE A 923 -32.10 14.62 -5.33
C ILE A 923 -33.61 14.60 -5.13
N TYR A 924 -34.33 15.21 -6.08
CA TYR A 924 -35.77 15.44 -5.92
C TYR A 924 -36.54 14.14 -5.82
N ASP A 925 -36.31 13.17 -6.71
CA ASP A 925 -37.07 11.91 -6.80
C ASP A 925 -36.24 10.69 -6.40
N THR A 926 -35.48 10.07 -7.30
CA THR A 926 -34.77 8.79 -7.02
C THR A 926 -33.25 8.88 -7.17
N GLY A 927 -32.48 8.10 -6.42
CA GLY A 927 -31.07 7.84 -6.70
C GLY A 927 -30.93 7.09 -8.04
N PRO A 928 -30.61 5.78 -8.04
CA PRO A 928 -30.67 4.97 -9.25
C PRO A 928 -32.01 4.24 -9.40
N THR A 929 -32.46 4.10 -10.65
CA THR A 929 -33.68 3.35 -10.98
C THR A 929 -33.60 2.58 -12.31
N HIS A 930 -34.31 1.45 -12.35
CA HIS A 930 -34.70 0.79 -13.59
C HIS A 930 -36.22 0.56 -13.60
N GLN A 931 -36.94 1.42 -14.32
CA GLN A 931 -38.38 1.57 -14.15
C GLN A 931 -39.18 1.49 -15.44
N VAL A 932 -40.28 0.73 -15.39
CA VAL A 932 -41.27 0.62 -16.47
C VAL A 932 -42.66 0.57 -15.86
N SER A 933 -43.46 1.62 -16.10
CA SER A 933 -44.86 1.71 -15.65
C SER A 933 -45.80 0.84 -16.49
N ASN A 934 -47.11 0.95 -16.24
CA ASN A 934 -48.13 0.15 -16.92
C ASN A 934 -48.08 0.28 -18.46
N GLY A 935 -48.22 -0.84 -19.18
CA GLY A 935 -48.28 -0.84 -20.64
C GLY A 935 -48.36 -2.23 -21.27
N THR A 936 -48.50 -2.28 -22.60
CA THR A 936 -48.67 -3.52 -23.39
C THR A 936 -47.40 -4.02 -24.10
N GLY A 937 -46.30 -3.26 -24.09
CA GLY A 937 -45.04 -3.63 -24.75
C GLY A 937 -44.33 -4.82 -24.10
N THR A 938 -43.14 -5.22 -24.55
CA THR A 938 -42.27 -6.21 -23.86
C THR A 938 -41.07 -5.50 -23.25
N TYR A 939 -40.82 -5.72 -21.96
CA TYR A 939 -39.77 -5.05 -21.20
C TYR A 939 -39.02 -6.07 -20.35
N VAL A 940 -37.72 -6.17 -20.61
CA VAL A 940 -36.82 -7.13 -19.98
C VAL A 940 -35.67 -6.37 -19.34
N GLN A 941 -35.46 -6.62 -18.07
CA GLN A 941 -34.42 -6.02 -17.24
C GLN A 941 -33.55 -7.16 -16.72
N ARG A 942 -32.26 -7.15 -17.04
CA ARG A 942 -31.32 -8.20 -16.64
C ARG A 942 -29.99 -7.65 -16.18
N ASP A 943 -29.35 -8.40 -15.29
CA ASP A 943 -27.97 -8.15 -14.86
C ASP A 943 -27.80 -6.68 -14.44
N VAL A 944 -28.54 -6.33 -13.38
CA VAL A 944 -28.55 -5.00 -12.79
C VAL A 944 -27.72 -5.02 -11.51
N ARG A 945 -26.89 -3.99 -11.31
CA ARG A 945 -26.08 -3.83 -10.11
C ARG A 945 -26.21 -2.44 -9.52
N TYR A 946 -26.47 -2.40 -8.23
CA TYR A 946 -26.39 -1.22 -7.39
C TYR A 946 -25.40 -1.52 -6.27
N VAL A 947 -24.14 -1.09 -6.44
CA VAL A 947 -23.05 -1.56 -5.56
C VAL A 947 -22.23 -0.39 -5.00
N GLY A 948 -22.03 -0.33 -3.69
CA GLY A 948 -21.11 0.63 -3.09
C GLY A 948 -21.55 2.11 -3.15
N ASN A 949 -22.82 2.40 -3.41
CA ASN A 949 -23.31 3.77 -3.53
C ASN A 949 -23.64 4.37 -2.15
N LEU A 950 -23.34 5.66 -1.98
CA LEU A 950 -23.80 6.48 -0.87
C LEU A 950 -24.96 7.38 -1.35
N ILE A 951 -26.14 7.19 -0.78
CA ILE A 951 -27.39 7.82 -1.20
C ILE A 951 -28.02 8.50 0.02
N GLU A 952 -28.10 9.82 0.02
CA GLU A 952 -28.41 10.61 1.21
C GLU A 952 -29.39 11.75 0.88
N TYR A 953 -30.38 12.01 1.72
CA TYR A 953 -31.33 13.12 1.47
C TYR A 953 -32.03 13.04 0.10
N VAL A 954 -32.24 11.82 -0.39
CA VAL A 954 -33.00 11.54 -1.62
C VAL A 954 -34.39 11.05 -1.25
N HIS A 955 -35.43 11.42 -2.01
CA HIS A 955 -36.79 11.00 -1.67
C HIS A 955 -37.02 9.49 -1.81
N TRP A 956 -36.54 8.90 -2.91
CA TRP A 956 -36.46 7.47 -3.16
C TRP A 956 -34.98 7.07 -3.24
N GLY A 957 -34.47 6.26 -2.30
CA GLY A 957 -33.06 5.88 -2.30
C GLY A 957 -32.71 5.06 -3.55
N ILE A 958 -33.10 3.79 -3.58
CA ILE A 958 -33.05 2.93 -4.77
C ILE A 958 -34.47 2.47 -5.08
N GLU A 959 -34.87 2.58 -6.36
CA GLU A 959 -36.20 2.18 -6.82
C GLU A 959 -36.09 1.30 -8.06
N PHE A 960 -36.96 0.31 -8.19
CA PHE A 960 -37.16 -0.38 -9.45
C PHE A 960 -38.56 -0.98 -9.54
N TYR A 961 -39.09 -1.00 -10.76
CA TYR A 961 -40.38 -1.62 -11.05
C TYR A 961 -40.52 -1.98 -12.52
N ASN A 962 -41.33 -3.02 -12.78
CA ASN A 962 -41.61 -3.52 -14.12
C ASN A 962 -43.05 -4.01 -14.16
N ALA A 963 -43.96 -3.03 -14.27
CA ALA A 963 -45.38 -3.22 -14.02
C ALA A 963 -45.96 -4.37 -14.85
N PRO A 964 -46.72 -5.30 -14.25
CA PRO A 964 -47.35 -6.40 -14.97
C PRO A 964 -48.10 -5.91 -16.21
N THR A 965 -48.01 -6.67 -17.29
CA THR A 965 -48.69 -6.33 -18.54
C THR A 965 -50.01 -7.09 -18.63
N PRO A 966 -51.11 -6.46 -19.10
CA PRO A 966 -52.38 -7.14 -19.30
C PRO A 966 -52.40 -8.02 -20.57
N SER A 967 -51.33 -7.99 -21.38
CA SER A 967 -51.21 -8.79 -22.61
C SER A 967 -50.50 -10.12 -22.35
N GLU A 968 -51.10 -11.23 -22.77
CA GLU A 968 -50.50 -12.57 -22.66
C GLU A 968 -49.31 -12.78 -23.62
N GLU A 969 -49.20 -11.98 -24.68
CA GLU A 969 -48.14 -12.07 -25.70
C GLU A 969 -46.85 -11.32 -25.27
N SER A 970 -46.96 -10.39 -24.34
CA SER A 970 -45.87 -9.52 -23.90
C SER A 970 -45.19 -10.01 -22.63
N LYS A 971 -43.87 -9.83 -22.55
CA LYS A 971 -43.08 -10.27 -21.39
C LYS A 971 -42.69 -9.09 -20.49
N ARG A 972 -42.89 -9.25 -19.18
CA ARG A 972 -42.38 -8.37 -18.10
C ARG A 972 -41.45 -9.21 -17.24
N VAL A 973 -40.14 -9.07 -17.43
CA VAL A 973 -39.15 -9.90 -16.73
C VAL A 973 -38.07 -9.01 -16.12
N THR A 974 -37.85 -9.18 -14.83
CA THR A 974 -36.72 -8.62 -14.08
C THR A 974 -35.90 -9.78 -13.51
N ASP A 975 -34.65 -9.95 -13.92
CA ASP A 975 -33.86 -11.15 -13.63
C ASP A 975 -32.40 -10.82 -13.35
N GLY A 976 -31.93 -11.10 -12.13
CA GLY A 976 -30.55 -10.81 -11.73
C GLY A 976 -30.38 -9.34 -11.36
N VAL A 977 -30.94 -8.95 -10.20
CA VAL A 977 -30.68 -7.64 -9.58
C VAL A 977 -29.82 -7.88 -8.35
N TYR A 978 -28.66 -7.25 -8.28
CA TYR A 978 -27.74 -7.35 -7.16
C TYR A 978 -27.54 -5.97 -6.51
N THR A 979 -27.98 -5.83 -5.27
CA THR A 979 -27.89 -4.60 -4.49
C THR A 979 -27.00 -4.84 -3.27
N ALA A 980 -25.78 -4.31 -3.25
CA ALA A 980 -24.88 -4.58 -2.14
C ALA A 980 -23.99 -3.42 -1.73
N TYR A 981 -23.63 -3.37 -0.45
CA TYR A 981 -22.67 -2.42 0.11
C TYR A 981 -23.08 -0.95 -0.07
N ASN A 982 -24.37 -0.66 -0.21
CA ASN A 982 -24.88 0.71 -0.33
C ASN A 982 -25.26 1.26 1.05
N ILE A 983 -25.12 2.58 1.22
CA ILE A 983 -25.71 3.32 2.33
C ILE A 983 -26.83 4.17 1.74
N CYS A 984 -28.08 3.89 2.14
CA CYS A 984 -29.23 4.72 1.83
C CYS A 984 -29.70 5.36 3.13
N ARG A 985 -29.72 6.69 3.22
CA ARG A 985 -30.10 7.37 4.47
C ARG A 985 -30.82 8.69 4.29
N TYR A 986 -31.53 9.08 5.35
CA TYR A 986 -32.26 10.34 5.43
C TYR A 986 -33.28 10.53 4.30
N GLY A 987 -33.97 9.45 3.96
CA GLY A 987 -35.04 9.45 2.95
C GLY A 987 -36.18 10.38 3.39
N GLY A 988 -36.59 11.31 2.54
CA GLY A 988 -37.67 12.24 2.89
C GLY A 988 -37.27 13.48 3.69
N TYR A 989 -36.00 13.63 4.07
CA TYR A 989 -35.47 14.80 4.80
C TYR A 989 -34.79 15.82 3.89
N GLY A 990 -34.49 15.46 2.64
CA GLY A 990 -33.88 16.37 1.67
C GLY A 990 -34.85 17.40 1.07
N TRP A 991 -34.29 18.40 0.39
CA TRP A 991 -35.03 19.53 -0.18
C TRP A 991 -36.24 19.10 -1.04
N GLY A 992 -36.06 18.09 -1.90
CA GLY A 992 -37.12 17.57 -2.78
C GLY A 992 -38.31 16.94 -2.07
N SER A 993 -38.20 16.72 -0.76
CA SER A 993 -39.27 16.15 0.07
C SER A 993 -40.02 17.20 0.89
N ILE A 994 -39.31 18.23 1.36
CA ILE A 994 -39.85 19.28 2.24
C ILE A 994 -40.75 20.23 1.45
N VAL A 995 -40.35 20.61 0.23
CA VAL A 995 -41.00 21.67 -0.56
C VAL A 995 -42.47 21.34 -0.92
N ARG A 996 -42.92 20.09 -0.77
CA ARG A 996 -44.31 19.67 -1.01
C ARG A 996 -44.95 18.89 0.12
N ASN A 997 -44.38 18.91 1.32
CA ASN A 997 -44.85 18.11 2.46
C ASN A 997 -45.00 16.61 2.11
N ARG A 998 -44.17 16.09 1.19
CA ARG A 998 -44.23 14.67 0.74
C ARG A 998 -43.41 13.73 1.60
N GLN A 999 -42.77 14.23 2.65
CA GLN A 999 -41.82 13.54 3.54
C GLN A 999 -42.25 12.10 3.89
N THR A 1000 -43.50 11.90 4.30
CA THR A 1000 -44.02 10.58 4.75
C THR A 1000 -44.15 9.52 3.65
N GLY A 1001 -43.99 9.91 2.38
CA GLY A 1001 -44.02 9.03 1.22
C GLY A 1001 -42.69 8.35 0.92
N ALA A 1002 -41.56 8.90 1.39
CA ALA A 1002 -40.20 8.49 1.01
C ALA A 1002 -39.89 7.01 1.28
N GLN A 1003 -39.03 6.39 0.46
CA GLN A 1003 -38.53 5.02 0.66
C GLN A 1003 -37.02 4.98 0.41
N LEU A 1004 -36.26 4.27 1.25
CA LEU A 1004 -34.83 4.06 0.98
C LEU A 1004 -34.59 2.95 -0.04
N TYR A 1005 -35.46 1.95 -0.07
CA TYR A 1005 -35.40 0.85 -1.02
C TYR A 1005 -36.80 0.41 -1.46
N SER A 1006 -37.02 0.35 -2.78
CA SER A 1006 -38.34 0.04 -3.34
C SER A 1006 -38.28 -0.89 -4.54
N GLY A 1007 -38.93 -2.05 -4.40
CA GLY A 1007 -39.18 -3.01 -5.47
C GLY A 1007 -40.69 -3.23 -5.60
N HIS A 1008 -41.39 -2.33 -6.28
CA HIS A 1008 -42.85 -2.33 -6.33
C HIS A 1008 -43.39 -2.65 -7.73
N ALA A 1009 -44.67 -3.02 -7.84
CA ALA A 1009 -45.33 -3.35 -9.10
C ALA A 1009 -44.49 -4.24 -10.05
N LEU A 1010 -44.08 -5.42 -9.59
CA LEU A 1010 -43.27 -6.34 -10.40
C LEU A 1010 -44.13 -7.38 -11.14
N GLY A 1011 -43.86 -7.55 -12.44
CA GLY A 1011 -44.28 -8.72 -13.21
C GLY A 1011 -43.51 -9.98 -12.81
N VAL A 1012 -42.99 -10.73 -13.79
CA VAL A 1012 -42.11 -11.88 -13.49
C VAL A 1012 -40.78 -11.36 -12.97
N ASN A 1013 -40.39 -11.78 -11.77
CA ASN A 1013 -39.11 -11.41 -11.17
C ASN A 1013 -38.42 -12.65 -10.55
N LYS A 1014 -37.09 -12.71 -10.62
CA LYS A 1014 -36.27 -13.80 -10.05
C LYS A 1014 -34.82 -13.38 -9.86
N ASN A 1015 -34.09 -14.12 -9.02
CA ASN A 1015 -32.66 -13.92 -8.78
C ASN A 1015 -32.31 -12.50 -8.29
N GLN A 1016 -33.11 -11.97 -7.37
CA GLN A 1016 -32.88 -10.67 -6.74
C GLN A 1016 -32.16 -10.90 -5.40
N HIS A 1017 -31.00 -10.27 -5.21
CA HIS A 1017 -30.18 -10.45 -4.02
C HIS A 1017 -29.71 -9.11 -3.47
N THR A 1018 -30.00 -8.87 -2.19
CA THR A 1018 -29.71 -7.61 -1.48
C THR A 1018 -28.96 -7.89 -0.18
N GLU A 1019 -27.69 -7.51 -0.10
CA GLU A 1019 -26.84 -7.84 1.04
C GLU A 1019 -25.90 -6.72 1.51
N TYR A 1020 -25.58 -6.69 2.80
CA TYR A 1020 -24.64 -5.74 3.40
C TYR A 1020 -24.95 -4.26 3.10
N ASN A 1021 -26.23 -3.89 2.97
CA ASN A 1021 -26.64 -2.50 2.82
C ASN A 1021 -26.99 -1.89 4.18
N VAL A 1022 -26.85 -0.56 4.29
CA VAL A 1022 -27.37 0.23 5.41
C VAL A 1022 -28.60 1.00 4.93
N PHE A 1023 -29.71 0.83 5.62
CA PHE A 1023 -30.93 1.60 5.46
C PHE A 1023 -31.17 2.43 6.72
N ASP A 1024 -30.69 3.67 6.73
CA ASP A 1024 -30.68 4.53 7.92
C ASP A 1024 -31.66 5.69 7.81
N ARG A 1025 -32.77 5.59 8.57
CA ARG A 1025 -33.81 6.60 8.78
C ARG A 1025 -34.48 7.14 7.51
N SER A 1026 -35.79 6.96 7.47
CA SER A 1026 -36.68 7.51 6.45
C SER A 1026 -37.88 8.16 7.13
N ALA A 1027 -38.28 9.34 6.66
CA ALA A 1027 -39.54 9.96 7.05
C ALA A 1027 -40.75 9.12 6.57
N GLY A 1028 -40.56 8.32 5.52
CA GLY A 1028 -41.50 7.30 5.08
C GLY A 1028 -41.04 5.90 5.49
N ASN A 1029 -41.03 4.97 4.53
CA ASN A 1029 -40.63 3.57 4.76
C ASN A 1029 -39.11 3.41 4.63
N LEU A 1030 -38.52 2.45 5.36
CA LEU A 1030 -37.17 1.97 5.01
C LEU A 1030 -37.23 1.17 3.70
N ILE A 1031 -38.08 0.12 3.70
CA ILE A 1031 -38.16 -0.85 2.61
C ILE A 1031 -39.61 -0.98 2.12
N ARG A 1032 -39.82 -1.00 0.81
CA ARG A 1032 -41.12 -1.34 0.21
C ARG A 1032 -40.96 -2.42 -0.85
N LEU A 1033 -41.48 -3.60 -0.57
CA LEU A 1033 -41.50 -4.71 -1.52
C LEU A 1033 -42.93 -5.15 -1.79
N CYS A 1034 -43.29 -5.30 -3.06
CA CYS A 1034 -44.58 -5.88 -3.43
C CYS A 1034 -44.66 -7.38 -3.07
N SER A 1035 -45.87 -7.92 -2.95
CA SER A 1035 -46.10 -9.34 -2.62
C SER A 1035 -45.55 -10.33 -3.65
N ALA A 1036 -45.34 -9.88 -4.89
CA ALA A 1036 -44.73 -10.68 -5.94
C ALA A 1036 -43.18 -10.68 -5.86
N SER A 1037 -42.55 -9.90 -4.96
CA SER A 1037 -41.09 -9.83 -4.85
C SER A 1037 -40.51 -11.18 -4.42
N THR A 1038 -39.53 -11.66 -5.18
CA THR A 1038 -38.75 -12.89 -4.92
C THR A 1038 -37.38 -12.61 -4.30
N GLU A 1039 -37.20 -11.39 -3.81
CA GLU A 1039 -35.93 -10.91 -3.31
C GLU A 1039 -35.45 -11.64 -2.06
N PHE A 1040 -34.17 -12.00 -2.11
CA PHE A 1040 -33.40 -12.55 -1.01
C PHE A 1040 -32.59 -11.42 -0.35
N LEU A 1041 -32.82 -11.21 0.94
CA LEU A 1041 -32.14 -10.19 1.75
C LEU A 1041 -31.28 -10.90 2.79
N ASP A 1042 -30.03 -10.46 2.95
CA ASP A 1042 -29.11 -11.04 3.93
C ASP A 1042 -28.13 -9.99 4.49
N LYS A 1043 -27.91 -9.97 5.81
CA LYS A 1043 -26.87 -9.16 6.47
C LYS A 1043 -27.00 -7.65 6.25
N ASN A 1044 -28.21 -7.14 6.11
CA ASN A 1044 -28.42 -5.69 6.02
C ASN A 1044 -28.58 -5.06 7.41
N ILE A 1045 -28.26 -3.77 7.51
CA ILE A 1045 -28.40 -2.95 8.71
C ILE A 1045 -29.61 -2.02 8.52
N TYR A 1046 -30.57 -2.06 9.44
CA TYR A 1046 -31.80 -1.29 9.39
C TYR A 1046 -31.89 -0.36 10.60
N ILE A 1047 -32.04 0.94 10.37
CA ILE A 1047 -32.13 1.93 11.44
C ILE A 1047 -33.38 2.79 11.25
N GLN A 1048 -34.26 2.83 12.25
CA GLN A 1048 -35.46 3.66 12.18
C GLN A 1048 -35.87 4.16 13.56
N THR A 1049 -36.43 5.37 13.58
CA THR A 1049 -36.97 5.97 14.81
C THR A 1049 -38.24 5.24 15.25
N LEU A 1050 -38.42 5.04 16.55
CA LEU A 1050 -39.59 4.44 17.17
C LEU A 1050 -40.86 5.15 16.67
N GLY A 1051 -41.83 4.37 16.20
CA GLY A 1051 -43.07 4.85 15.58
C GLY A 1051 -42.97 5.20 14.09
N GLY A 1052 -41.76 5.29 13.53
CA GLY A 1052 -41.50 5.43 12.08
C GLY A 1052 -41.94 4.18 11.29
N ARG A 1053 -41.86 4.19 9.95
CA ARG A 1053 -42.32 3.04 9.15
C ARG A 1053 -41.13 2.15 8.75
N LEU A 1054 -41.21 0.86 9.06
CA LEU A 1054 -40.27 -0.13 8.51
C LEU A 1054 -40.59 -0.36 7.03
N GLY A 1055 -41.90 -0.50 6.75
CA GLY A 1055 -42.48 -0.38 5.43
C GLY A 1055 -43.46 -1.49 5.09
N ASP A 1056 -43.73 -1.68 3.80
CA ASP A 1056 -44.61 -2.74 3.30
C ASP A 1056 -43.77 -3.97 2.95
N LEU A 1057 -43.69 -4.89 3.90
CA LEU A 1057 -42.81 -6.06 3.84
C LEU A 1057 -43.50 -7.17 3.03
N LYS A 1058 -43.30 -7.16 1.70
CA LYS A 1058 -43.88 -8.10 0.72
C LYS A 1058 -45.42 -8.06 0.65
N GLY A 1059 -46.01 -6.87 0.73
CA GLY A 1059 -47.46 -6.68 0.61
C GLY A 1059 -48.28 -7.27 1.76
N THR A 1060 -47.63 -7.71 2.85
CA THR A 1060 -48.25 -8.51 3.91
C THR A 1060 -48.63 -7.68 5.14
N ILE A 1061 -47.79 -6.73 5.58
CA ILE A 1061 -48.02 -5.92 6.78
C ILE A 1061 -47.34 -4.56 6.63
N SER A 1062 -48.10 -3.47 6.82
CA SER A 1062 -47.53 -2.14 7.08
C SER A 1062 -47.09 -2.09 8.55
N THR A 1063 -45.81 -2.36 8.83
CA THR A 1063 -45.27 -2.34 10.20
C THR A 1063 -44.66 -0.99 10.54
N LYS A 1064 -44.99 -0.50 11.73
CA LYS A 1064 -44.22 0.59 12.36
C LYS A 1064 -42.96 0.00 12.97
N CYS A 1065 -41.95 0.84 13.15
CA CYS A 1065 -40.77 0.53 13.94
C CYS A 1065 -41.17 0.56 15.41
N ASP A 1066 -41.13 -0.59 16.05
CA ASP A 1066 -41.34 -0.79 17.47
C ASP A 1066 -40.24 -1.72 18.01
N TYR A 1067 -40.31 -2.12 19.27
CA TYR A 1067 -39.32 -3.03 19.86
C TYR A 1067 -39.36 -4.46 19.27
N ASP A 1068 -40.35 -4.79 18.43
CA ASP A 1068 -40.44 -6.05 17.67
C ASP A 1068 -39.88 -5.89 16.24
N ALA A 1069 -39.27 -4.75 15.89
CA ALA A 1069 -38.76 -4.47 14.55
C ALA A 1069 -37.81 -5.55 14.01
N ASP A 1070 -36.91 -6.07 14.85
CA ASP A 1070 -35.98 -7.16 14.50
C ASP A 1070 -36.74 -8.43 14.06
N PHE A 1071 -37.72 -8.85 14.88
CA PHE A 1071 -38.56 -9.99 14.57
C PHE A 1071 -39.36 -9.76 13.28
N ASN A 1072 -39.91 -8.56 13.10
CA ASN A 1072 -40.71 -8.23 11.92
C ASN A 1072 -39.88 -8.24 10.63
N ILE A 1073 -38.66 -7.72 10.64
CA ILE A 1073 -37.74 -7.78 9.51
C ILE A 1073 -37.41 -9.24 9.17
N LYS A 1074 -36.97 -10.03 10.16
CA LYS A 1074 -36.61 -11.45 9.96
C LYS A 1074 -37.78 -12.26 9.42
N LYS A 1075 -38.97 -12.09 10.00
CA LYS A 1075 -40.17 -12.83 9.62
C LYS A 1075 -40.72 -12.47 8.25
N HIS A 1076 -40.76 -11.17 7.91
CA HIS A 1076 -41.51 -10.69 6.74
C HIS A 1076 -40.62 -10.36 5.54
N LEU A 1077 -39.38 -9.91 5.76
CA LEU A 1077 -38.40 -9.74 4.67
C LEU A 1077 -37.61 -11.03 4.41
N GLY A 1078 -37.35 -11.82 5.47
CA GLY A 1078 -36.55 -13.05 5.38
C GLY A 1078 -35.06 -12.83 5.64
N ASP A 1079 -34.66 -11.62 6.05
CA ASP A 1079 -33.28 -11.28 6.39
C ASP A 1079 -32.94 -11.78 7.81
N ASN A 1080 -32.61 -13.08 7.91
CA ASN A 1080 -32.36 -13.73 9.20
C ASN A 1080 -31.10 -13.21 9.92
N ASN A 1081 -30.19 -12.59 9.18
CA ASN A 1081 -28.91 -12.07 9.68
C ASN A 1081 -28.90 -10.53 9.76
N ALA A 1082 -30.08 -9.91 9.77
CA ALA A 1082 -30.23 -8.47 9.90
C ALA A 1082 -29.68 -7.93 11.23
N VAL A 1083 -29.14 -6.70 11.17
CA VAL A 1083 -28.88 -5.86 12.33
C VAL A 1083 -29.95 -4.77 12.37
N VAL A 1084 -30.69 -4.66 13.46
CA VAL A 1084 -31.82 -3.73 13.56
C VAL A 1084 -31.63 -2.80 14.75
N ILE A 1085 -31.62 -1.49 14.47
CA ILE A 1085 -31.47 -0.43 15.47
C ILE A 1085 -32.76 0.39 15.50
N VAL A 1086 -33.40 0.41 16.67
CA VAL A 1086 -34.57 1.23 16.95
C VAL A 1086 -34.12 2.44 17.75
N ILE A 1087 -34.32 3.64 17.21
CA ILE A 1087 -33.96 4.87 17.92
C ILE A 1087 -35.17 5.37 18.71
N ASP A 1088 -35.04 5.50 20.03
CA ASP A 1088 -36.12 5.91 20.93
C ASP A 1088 -35.88 7.36 21.43
N PRO A 1089 -36.58 8.36 20.88
CA PRO A 1089 -36.36 9.77 21.20
C PRO A 1089 -36.63 10.13 22.67
N GLU A 1090 -37.37 9.30 23.42
CA GLU A 1090 -37.64 9.55 24.85
C GLU A 1090 -36.52 9.03 25.76
N LYS A 1091 -35.67 8.12 25.24
CA LYS A 1091 -34.53 7.55 25.97
C LYS A 1091 -33.19 8.14 25.53
N GLU A 1092 -33.14 8.79 24.38
CA GLU A 1092 -32.03 9.60 23.92
C GLU A 1092 -32.24 11.07 24.34
N ASP A 1093 -31.16 11.84 24.58
CA ASP A 1093 -31.28 13.26 24.95
C ASP A 1093 -32.08 14.02 23.86
N PRO A 1094 -33.27 14.57 24.15
CA PRO A 1094 -34.15 15.17 23.15
C PRO A 1094 -33.55 16.42 22.47
N LYS A 1095 -32.37 16.90 22.91
CA LYS A 1095 -31.64 18.00 22.26
C LYS A 1095 -30.90 17.64 20.97
N GLN A 1096 -30.71 16.35 20.65
CA GLN A 1096 -29.99 15.93 19.44
C GLN A 1096 -30.86 15.88 18.17
N TYR A 1097 -32.18 15.95 18.28
CA TYR A 1097 -33.10 15.74 17.16
C TYR A 1097 -33.56 17.03 16.42
N ASN A 1098 -33.10 18.21 16.86
CA ASN A 1098 -33.49 19.52 16.29
C ASN A 1098 -32.31 20.27 15.65
N LYS A 1099 -31.55 19.60 14.78
CA LYS A 1099 -30.72 20.27 13.78
C LYS A 1099 -31.07 19.75 12.41
#